data_AF-A0A518FHF9-F1
#
_entry.id   AF-A0A518FHF9-F1
#
_cell.length_a   1.000
_cell.length_b   1.000
_cell.length_c   1.000
_cell.angle_alpha   90.00
_cell.angle_beta   90.00
_cell.angle_gamma   90.00
#
_symmetry.space_group_name_H-M   'P 1'
#
loop_
_entity.id
_entity.type
_entity.pdbx_description
1 polymer ?
#
loop_
_entity_poly.entity_id
_entity_poly.type
_entity_poly.pdbx_seq_one_letter_code
_entity_poly.pdbx_strand_id
1 'polypeptide(L)'
;MSNSDPGVRQYVAKKLGEAATKQDAVVKTLGKACQDDDLLVAQTSIESLGKLGYQSREALNDLVYALDSPRVGIRLRAGNVVSDLAQMLRDKRETELLPEFRKALGKMTKGGFPENNALAVSTVINQLEEMEHTNHLGWFYENVFNKVWFWVVFMYGIVFLFIKYIGVRLFPLWILKANTELKQYTDINLFGGVTVPLRLFFLIGFVQFNPHILDAWVKKYINQVSENFKKINTVSRRDVYVPVPFSLDGVKKDGANSEHFALICKKTPWCIQIKGAGGTGKTALACQMALWAMHENGELIPDRPIIPVLIEPTLGTETISNIQSLMMTIEGQLAALVGEKEKLPEEFVEQLLRQGRVLVIIDDVVALAGENWNLPRDPDFPVAALITTSRTEQRLGNIPLHIAEPLSVNGNQLSSFLDTYLTQKNQREGFDDTEFFDAITRLTSIIPEVHDQKKTTMTVLFARMYADQLISAKEQGSNADLPRDIPNLMVNYLLELNRHFRELGFDDSLVFRIAKLIAWECLKEQYSPSIANKNFLLEILPPENGQGILSHLELNLGIIQTTVDFEGVRFTIDPLAEYLAGLHLVADFGKDSSKWDALISKLENRSKSSDEINGFLVALRDCCLARGAEEVLNTVPGKLARLGGIASILKDVVKVGVLHSLTGNMQISERPLVDAIEVAVDEINRQGGVLGRKIVIASEDGKSNDLVFAEKAKKLIDEDKVCSIFGCWTSASRQSVLPIIQDRNHLLWYPVQYEGMECSPHVIYSGAAPNQQILPAIEWCLSEKGKRIFLVGSDYVFPQKANEIIKAYLKNKDLEPVGEEYRCLAERDFSSVISKILDAKPDIVFNTINGEGNMAFFRELYEAGIKPDDIPVMSVSLAEVEVRAIGTTLTKGHYCAWNYFQSIDTPANTRFVEAFKHAKGMDRVTDDPIEASYFQVHLFAKAIAAAKSDDPIAIRGAVLGMRIAAPGGEVMIDKNTQHTHKMARIGKIREDGQFDIVWDSGKPIKPEPYPTILYPEGPPLD
;
A
#
# COMPACT_ATOMS: atom_id res chain seq x y z
N MET A 1 -100.84 -19.48 -38.53
CA MET A 1 -100.11 -19.14 -39.77
C MET A 1 -99.97 -20.30 -40.76
N SER A 2 -100.35 -21.55 -40.43
CA SER A 2 -100.23 -22.71 -41.34
C SER A 2 -101.48 -22.99 -42.21
N ASN A 3 -102.48 -22.11 -42.20
CA ASN A 3 -103.71 -22.30 -42.99
C ASN A 3 -103.43 -21.98 -44.47
N SER A 4 -103.98 -22.77 -45.40
CA SER A 4 -103.79 -22.56 -46.84
C SER A 4 -104.45 -21.28 -47.36
N ASP A 5 -105.51 -20.77 -46.71
CA ASP A 5 -106.20 -19.53 -47.08
C ASP A 5 -105.41 -18.28 -46.64
N PRO A 6 -104.91 -17.44 -47.56
CA PRO A 6 -104.19 -16.22 -47.24
C PRO A 6 -105.06 -15.19 -46.50
N GLY A 7 -106.37 -15.13 -46.72
CA GLY A 7 -107.27 -14.23 -46.00
C GLY A 7 -107.35 -14.57 -44.51
N VAL A 8 -107.36 -15.87 -44.18
CA VAL A 8 -107.28 -16.34 -42.79
C VAL A 8 -105.92 -16.01 -42.18
N ARG A 9 -104.81 -16.23 -42.91
CA ARG A 9 -103.46 -15.89 -42.42
C ARG A 9 -103.30 -14.37 -42.20
N GLN A 10 -103.84 -13.55 -43.08
CA GLN A 10 -103.82 -12.09 -42.96
C GLN A 10 -104.62 -11.63 -41.74
N TYR A 11 -105.82 -12.18 -41.54
CA TYR A 11 -106.65 -11.89 -40.38
C TYR A 11 -105.95 -12.28 -39.07
N VAL A 12 -105.28 -13.44 -39.05
CA VAL A 12 -104.48 -13.89 -37.91
C VAL A 12 -103.29 -12.95 -37.66
N ALA A 13 -102.55 -12.54 -38.70
CA ALA A 13 -101.45 -11.58 -38.58
C ALA A 13 -101.92 -10.27 -37.92
N LYS A 14 -103.03 -9.71 -38.42
CA LYS A 14 -103.63 -8.49 -37.88
C LYS A 14 -104.04 -8.65 -36.40
N LYS A 15 -104.67 -9.78 -36.05
CA LYS A 15 -105.11 -10.04 -34.67
C LYS A 15 -103.95 -10.26 -33.71
N LEU A 16 -102.86 -10.85 -34.17
CA LEU A 16 -101.63 -10.96 -33.38
C LEU A 16 -100.99 -9.59 -33.10
N GLY A 17 -101.06 -8.65 -34.05
CA GLY A 17 -100.60 -7.27 -33.83
C GLY A 17 -101.49 -6.41 -32.93
N GLU A 18 -102.77 -6.78 -32.77
CA GLU A 18 -103.72 -6.15 -31.84
C GLU A 18 -103.65 -6.74 -30.43
N ALA A 19 -103.00 -7.90 -30.25
CA ALA A 19 -102.86 -8.54 -28.95
C ALA A 19 -101.93 -7.71 -28.04
N ALA A 20 -102.44 -7.31 -26.87
CA ALA A 20 -101.70 -6.50 -25.91
C ALA A 20 -100.55 -7.24 -25.18
N THR A 21 -100.34 -8.53 -25.47
CA THR A 21 -99.39 -9.39 -24.77
C THR A 21 -98.08 -9.57 -25.55
N LYS A 22 -96.99 -9.08 -24.95
CA LYS A 22 -95.61 -9.09 -25.46
C LYS A 22 -94.93 -10.45 -25.34
N GLN A 23 -95.56 -11.52 -25.82
CA GLN A 23 -94.92 -12.84 -25.78
C GLN A 23 -93.94 -12.99 -26.95
N ASP A 24 -92.71 -13.44 -26.68
CA ASP A 24 -91.70 -13.77 -27.71
C ASP A 24 -92.26 -14.71 -28.79
N ALA A 25 -93.19 -15.59 -28.42
CA ALA A 25 -93.88 -16.48 -29.35
C ALA A 25 -94.69 -15.70 -30.41
N VAL A 26 -95.30 -14.57 -30.06
CA VAL A 26 -96.05 -13.70 -30.99
C VAL A 26 -95.08 -13.00 -31.93
N VAL A 27 -93.99 -12.43 -31.40
CA VAL A 27 -92.95 -11.75 -32.20
C VAL A 27 -92.34 -12.73 -33.21
N LYS A 28 -91.91 -13.91 -32.76
CA LYS A 28 -91.36 -14.95 -33.66
C LYS A 28 -92.35 -15.46 -34.70
N THR A 29 -93.63 -15.56 -34.35
CA THR A 29 -94.67 -16.00 -35.29
C THR A 29 -94.91 -14.95 -36.36
N LEU A 30 -94.94 -13.66 -35.99
CA LEU A 30 -95.07 -12.55 -36.93
C LEU A 30 -93.81 -12.37 -37.78
N GLY A 31 -92.62 -12.50 -37.19
CA GLY A 31 -91.32 -12.46 -37.88
C GLY A 31 -91.23 -13.50 -39.00
N LYS A 32 -91.64 -14.75 -38.73
CA LYS A 32 -91.74 -15.79 -39.78
C LYS A 32 -92.75 -15.42 -40.87
N ALA A 33 -93.88 -14.84 -40.50
CA ALA A 33 -94.93 -14.47 -41.45
C ALA A 33 -94.59 -13.25 -42.33
N CYS A 34 -93.57 -12.46 -41.99
CA CYS A 34 -93.04 -11.44 -42.90
C CYS A 34 -92.45 -12.03 -44.20
N GLN A 35 -92.20 -13.35 -44.23
CA GLN A 35 -91.73 -14.09 -45.41
C GLN A 35 -92.84 -14.91 -46.08
N ASP A 36 -94.12 -14.69 -45.74
CA ASP A 36 -95.24 -15.42 -46.35
C ASP A 36 -95.25 -15.25 -47.88
N ASP A 37 -95.66 -16.30 -48.59
CA ASP A 37 -95.76 -16.26 -50.04
C ASP A 37 -96.79 -15.24 -50.53
N ASP A 38 -97.82 -14.97 -49.72
CA ASP A 38 -98.80 -13.93 -49.98
C ASP A 38 -98.31 -12.55 -49.51
N LEU A 39 -98.34 -11.57 -50.43
CA LEU A 39 -97.84 -10.22 -50.18
C LEU A 39 -98.66 -9.47 -49.11
N LEU A 40 -99.98 -9.67 -49.07
CA LEU A 40 -100.87 -9.00 -48.12
C LEU A 40 -100.66 -9.55 -46.71
N VAL A 41 -100.43 -10.87 -46.58
CA VAL A 41 -100.07 -11.50 -45.29
C VAL A 41 -98.74 -10.94 -44.80
N ALA A 42 -97.70 -10.93 -45.65
CA ALA A 42 -96.37 -10.42 -45.28
C ALA A 42 -96.38 -8.94 -44.87
N GLN A 43 -97.10 -8.09 -45.60
CA GLN A 43 -97.25 -6.67 -45.25
C GLN A 43 -98.01 -6.46 -43.94
N THR A 44 -99.09 -7.21 -43.73
CA THR A 44 -99.88 -7.14 -42.48
C THR A 44 -99.05 -7.60 -41.28
N SER A 45 -98.18 -8.60 -41.45
CA SER A 45 -97.23 -9.03 -40.43
C SER A 45 -96.19 -7.97 -40.09
N ILE A 46 -95.66 -7.24 -41.08
CA ILE A 46 -94.73 -6.11 -40.85
C ILE A 46 -95.39 -4.99 -40.05
N GLU A 47 -96.62 -4.62 -40.39
CA GLU A 47 -97.37 -3.61 -39.62
C GLU A 47 -97.65 -4.05 -38.19
N SER A 48 -97.97 -5.33 -38.02
CA SER A 48 -98.22 -5.94 -36.72
C SER A 48 -96.96 -5.98 -35.85
N LEU A 49 -95.80 -6.31 -36.44
CA LEU A 49 -94.50 -6.18 -35.77
C LEU A 49 -94.19 -4.72 -35.42
N GLY A 50 -94.54 -3.78 -36.29
CA GLY A 50 -94.39 -2.36 -36.04
C GLY A 50 -95.06 -1.89 -34.75
N LYS A 51 -96.30 -2.32 -34.53
CA LYS A 51 -97.04 -2.01 -33.29
C LYS A 51 -96.37 -2.58 -32.03
N LEU A 52 -95.63 -3.68 -32.16
CA LEU A 52 -94.89 -4.32 -31.07
C LEU A 52 -93.44 -3.79 -30.93
N GLY A 53 -92.90 -3.19 -32.00
CA GLY A 53 -91.47 -3.14 -32.30
C GLY A 53 -90.58 -2.30 -31.39
N TYR A 54 -91.09 -1.28 -30.70
CA TYR A 54 -90.24 -0.48 -29.81
C TYR A 54 -89.99 -1.17 -28.46
N GLN A 55 -90.77 -2.20 -28.11
CA GLN A 55 -90.69 -2.87 -26.81
C GLN A 55 -89.91 -4.20 -26.88
N SER A 56 -89.50 -4.62 -28.08
CA SER A 56 -88.74 -5.85 -28.30
C SER A 56 -87.67 -5.64 -29.35
N ARG A 57 -86.42 -5.82 -28.94
CA ARG A 57 -85.24 -5.82 -29.82
C ARG A 57 -85.36 -6.86 -30.94
N GLU A 58 -86.01 -7.99 -30.68
CA GLU A 58 -86.22 -9.07 -31.65
C GLU A 58 -87.18 -8.63 -32.77
N ALA A 59 -88.29 -7.96 -32.41
CA ALA A 59 -89.23 -7.41 -33.40
C ALA A 59 -88.57 -6.36 -34.30
N LEU A 60 -87.72 -5.50 -33.74
CA LEU A 60 -86.97 -4.51 -34.50
C LEU A 60 -85.93 -5.17 -35.44
N ASN A 61 -85.26 -6.22 -35.00
CA ASN A 61 -84.34 -6.98 -35.85
C ASN A 61 -85.06 -7.65 -37.03
N ASP A 62 -86.26 -8.20 -36.81
CA ASP A 62 -87.08 -8.78 -37.88
C ASP A 62 -87.54 -7.71 -38.89
N LEU A 63 -87.89 -6.51 -38.42
CA LEU A 63 -88.19 -5.35 -39.28
C LEU A 63 -86.95 -4.91 -40.07
N VAL A 64 -85.77 -4.86 -39.44
CA VAL A 64 -84.49 -4.56 -40.09
C VAL A 64 -84.11 -5.63 -41.11
N TYR A 65 -84.48 -6.89 -40.90
CA TYR A 65 -84.31 -7.96 -41.89
C TYR A 65 -85.27 -7.78 -43.07
N ALA A 66 -86.53 -7.41 -42.83
CA ALA A 66 -87.52 -7.18 -43.88
C ALA A 66 -87.15 -6.04 -44.85
N LEU A 67 -86.27 -5.10 -44.44
CA LEU A 67 -85.72 -4.05 -45.29
C LEU A 67 -84.92 -4.60 -46.49
N ASP A 68 -84.34 -5.81 -46.39
CA ASP A 68 -83.54 -6.43 -47.46
C ASP A 68 -84.35 -7.38 -48.36
N SER A 69 -85.67 -7.51 -48.14
CA SER A 69 -86.51 -8.45 -48.89
C SER A 69 -86.42 -8.22 -50.40
N PRO A 70 -86.36 -9.24 -51.28
CA PRO A 70 -86.35 -9.03 -52.73
C PRO A 70 -87.67 -8.44 -53.26
N ARG A 71 -88.77 -8.54 -52.51
CA ARG A 71 -90.09 -8.00 -52.89
C ARG A 71 -90.21 -6.51 -52.51
N VAL A 72 -90.33 -5.64 -53.52
CA VAL A 72 -90.41 -4.17 -53.36
C VAL A 72 -91.50 -3.76 -52.35
N GLY A 73 -92.68 -4.37 -52.41
CA GLY A 73 -93.80 -4.06 -51.52
C GLY A 73 -93.56 -4.38 -50.04
N ILE A 74 -92.69 -5.36 -49.74
CA ILE A 74 -92.29 -5.73 -48.37
C ILE A 74 -91.24 -4.73 -47.86
N ARG A 75 -90.23 -4.42 -48.67
CA ARG A 75 -89.18 -3.44 -48.31
C ARG A 75 -89.79 -2.09 -47.95
N LEU A 76 -90.60 -1.52 -48.84
CA LEU A 76 -91.19 -0.18 -48.62
C LEU A 76 -92.07 -0.13 -47.36
N ARG A 77 -92.83 -1.20 -47.07
CA ARG A 77 -93.65 -1.26 -45.85
C ARG A 77 -92.79 -1.32 -44.59
N ALA A 78 -91.74 -2.12 -44.58
CA ALA A 78 -90.78 -2.19 -43.47
C ALA A 78 -90.11 -0.83 -43.23
N GLY A 79 -89.73 -0.13 -44.31
CA GLY A 79 -89.13 1.21 -44.23
C GLY A 79 -90.05 2.26 -43.59
N ASN A 80 -91.35 2.24 -43.90
CA ASN A 80 -92.32 3.14 -43.26
C ASN A 80 -92.45 2.84 -41.76
N VAL A 81 -92.60 1.56 -41.40
CA VAL A 81 -92.77 1.13 -40.01
C VAL A 81 -91.56 1.46 -39.14
N VAL A 82 -90.34 1.29 -39.67
CA VAL A 82 -89.11 1.68 -38.96
C VAL A 82 -89.03 3.19 -38.73
N SER A 83 -89.46 3.99 -39.71
CA SER A 83 -89.52 5.46 -39.55
C SER A 83 -90.48 5.88 -38.44
N ASP A 84 -91.69 5.30 -38.40
CA ASP A 84 -92.67 5.56 -37.35
C ASP A 84 -92.16 5.17 -35.96
N LEU A 85 -91.43 4.04 -35.87
CA LEU A 85 -90.83 3.59 -34.62
C LEU A 85 -89.69 4.49 -34.13
N ALA A 86 -88.88 5.02 -35.03
CA ALA A 86 -87.85 5.99 -34.66
C ALA A 86 -88.50 7.22 -34.01
N GLN A 87 -89.58 7.73 -34.59
CA GLN A 87 -90.28 8.89 -34.04
C GLN A 87 -90.86 8.61 -32.64
N MET A 88 -91.38 7.41 -32.39
CA MET A 88 -91.84 7.00 -31.05
C MET A 88 -90.71 6.91 -30.01
N LEU A 89 -89.49 6.48 -30.40
CA LEU A 89 -88.35 6.46 -29.47
C LEU A 89 -87.94 7.86 -29.02
N ARG A 90 -87.98 8.83 -29.93
CA ARG A 90 -87.71 10.23 -29.61
C ARG A 90 -88.62 10.74 -28.49
N ASP A 91 -89.92 10.49 -28.61
CA ASP A 91 -90.91 10.98 -27.65
C ASP A 91 -90.72 10.35 -26.25
N LYS A 92 -90.20 9.12 -26.19
CA LYS A 92 -89.91 8.40 -24.93
C LYS A 92 -88.51 8.62 -24.37
N ARG A 93 -87.61 9.28 -25.12
CA ARG A 93 -86.20 9.51 -24.76
C ARG A 93 -85.44 8.22 -24.41
N GLU A 94 -85.70 7.14 -25.14
CA GLU A 94 -85.14 5.82 -24.87
C GLU A 94 -83.91 5.57 -25.75
N THR A 95 -82.73 5.43 -25.15
CA THR A 95 -81.44 5.37 -25.86
C THR A 95 -80.92 3.94 -26.09
N GLU A 96 -81.51 2.92 -25.46
CA GLU A 96 -81.00 1.54 -25.50
C GLU A 96 -81.03 0.89 -26.91
N LEU A 97 -81.97 1.31 -27.77
CA LEU A 97 -82.19 0.72 -29.11
C LEU A 97 -81.47 1.48 -30.24
N LEU A 98 -80.66 2.50 -29.92
CA LEU A 98 -79.88 3.26 -30.90
C LEU A 98 -79.05 2.38 -31.85
N PRO A 99 -78.38 1.30 -31.41
CA PRO A 99 -77.60 0.44 -32.30
C PRO A 99 -78.43 -0.21 -33.42
N GLU A 100 -79.65 -0.66 -33.11
CA GLU A 100 -80.56 -1.29 -34.06
C GLU A 100 -81.09 -0.29 -35.09
N PHE A 101 -81.43 0.93 -34.66
CA PHE A 101 -81.86 2.00 -35.55
C PHE A 101 -80.74 2.48 -36.48
N ARG A 102 -79.48 2.51 -36.01
CA ARG A 102 -78.31 2.75 -36.88
C ARG A 102 -78.17 1.68 -37.96
N LYS A 103 -78.37 0.39 -37.61
CA LYS A 103 -78.39 -0.70 -38.59
C LYS A 103 -79.51 -0.54 -39.61
N ALA A 104 -80.70 -0.16 -39.16
CA ALA A 104 -81.85 0.09 -40.02
C ALA A 104 -81.57 1.23 -41.01
N LEU A 105 -81.05 2.37 -40.52
CA LEU A 105 -80.67 3.52 -41.34
C LEU A 105 -79.63 3.15 -42.41
N GLY A 106 -78.63 2.35 -42.05
CA GLY A 106 -77.61 1.87 -42.98
C GLY A 106 -78.16 1.01 -44.12
N LYS A 107 -79.25 0.27 -43.90
CA LYS A 107 -79.95 -0.48 -44.96
C LYS A 107 -80.85 0.41 -45.80
N MET A 108 -81.58 1.32 -45.16
CA MET A 108 -82.50 2.24 -45.85
C MET A 108 -81.77 3.20 -46.80
N THR A 109 -80.57 3.66 -46.43
CA THR A 109 -79.72 4.50 -47.27
C THR A 109 -79.16 3.79 -48.51
N LYS A 110 -79.08 2.45 -48.51
CA LYS A 110 -78.54 1.66 -49.64
C LYS A 110 -79.61 1.05 -50.55
N GLY A 111 -80.87 0.95 -50.09
CA GLY A 111 -81.88 0.06 -50.68
C GLY A 111 -82.96 0.68 -51.58
N GLY A 112 -82.78 1.90 -52.10
CA GLY A 112 -83.75 2.54 -53.02
C GLY A 112 -85.09 2.94 -52.36
N PHE A 113 -85.04 3.32 -51.08
CA PHE A 113 -86.19 3.81 -50.30
C PHE A 113 -86.49 5.29 -50.60
N PRO A 114 -87.72 5.79 -50.34
CA PRO A 114 -88.01 7.22 -50.41
C PRO A 114 -87.12 8.01 -49.45
N GLU A 115 -86.50 9.10 -49.92
CA GLU A 115 -85.53 9.91 -49.15
C GLU A 115 -86.06 10.37 -47.78
N ASN A 116 -87.38 10.61 -47.69
CA ASN A 116 -88.02 11.12 -46.48
C ASN A 116 -87.91 10.15 -45.28
N ASN A 117 -87.92 8.83 -45.49
CA ASN A 117 -87.93 7.88 -44.38
C ASN A 117 -86.55 7.69 -43.75
N ALA A 118 -85.50 7.63 -44.57
CA ALA A 118 -84.12 7.53 -44.06
C ALA A 118 -83.72 8.81 -43.32
N LEU A 119 -84.13 9.97 -43.82
CA LEU A 119 -83.87 11.25 -43.18
C LEU A 119 -84.53 11.32 -41.78
N ALA A 120 -85.80 10.92 -41.66
CA ALA A 120 -86.53 10.92 -40.39
C ALA A 120 -85.84 10.08 -39.30
N VAL A 121 -85.37 8.88 -39.64
CA VAL A 121 -84.64 8.00 -38.70
C VAL A 121 -83.29 8.63 -38.30
N SER A 122 -82.55 9.21 -39.24
CA SER A 122 -81.25 9.85 -38.95
C SER A 122 -81.36 11.05 -38.01
N THR A 123 -82.41 11.87 -38.15
CA THR A 123 -82.64 13.05 -37.30
C THR A 123 -82.91 12.63 -35.86
N VAL A 124 -83.68 11.56 -35.64
CA VAL A 124 -83.97 11.06 -34.29
C VAL A 124 -82.72 10.51 -33.61
N ILE A 125 -81.92 9.72 -34.32
CA ILE A 125 -80.67 9.14 -33.78
C ILE A 125 -79.76 10.26 -33.26
N ASN A 126 -79.53 11.30 -34.07
CA ASN A 126 -78.67 12.42 -33.69
C ASN A 126 -79.18 13.16 -32.43
N GLN A 127 -80.50 13.33 -32.29
CA GLN A 127 -81.09 14.01 -31.13
C GLN A 127 -80.97 13.22 -29.83
N LEU A 128 -81.05 11.89 -29.89
CA LEU A 128 -80.92 11.03 -28.72
C LEU A 128 -79.46 10.92 -28.24
N GLU A 129 -78.50 10.93 -29.16
CA GLU A 129 -77.06 10.90 -28.83
C GLU A 129 -76.59 12.17 -28.10
N GLU A 130 -77.16 13.32 -28.43
CA GLU A 130 -76.86 14.58 -27.77
C GLU A 130 -77.33 14.58 -26.29
N MET A 131 -78.40 13.84 -25.97
CA MET A 131 -78.92 13.73 -24.61
C MET A 131 -78.08 12.82 -23.69
N GLU A 132 -77.40 11.81 -24.24
CA GLU A 132 -76.59 10.84 -23.47
C GLU A 132 -75.34 11.49 -22.85
N HIS A 133 -74.69 12.42 -23.58
CA HIS A 133 -73.45 13.07 -23.14
C HIS A 133 -73.61 13.99 -21.92
N THR A 134 -74.78 14.60 -21.72
CA THR A 134 -75.03 15.54 -20.60
C THR A 134 -75.21 14.88 -19.24
N ASN A 135 -75.59 13.60 -19.17
CA ASN A 135 -75.92 12.93 -17.90
C ASN A 135 -74.70 12.47 -17.07
N HIS A 136 -73.56 12.17 -17.70
CA HIS A 136 -72.40 11.62 -16.99
C HIS A 136 -71.64 12.65 -16.12
N LEU A 137 -71.60 13.92 -16.54
CA LEU A 137 -70.93 15.00 -15.78
C LEU A 137 -71.73 15.43 -14.55
N GLY A 138 -73.06 15.45 -14.63
CA GLY A 138 -73.94 15.77 -13.49
C GLY A 138 -73.86 14.73 -12.37
N TRP A 139 -73.84 13.43 -12.74
CA TRP A 139 -73.71 12.33 -11.79
C TRP A 139 -72.42 12.40 -10.95
N PHE A 140 -71.28 12.77 -11.56
CA PHE A 140 -70.00 12.88 -10.85
C PHE A 140 -70.01 14.02 -9.82
N TYR A 141 -70.61 15.16 -10.16
CA TYR A 141 -70.64 16.33 -9.30
C TYR A 141 -71.54 16.12 -8.06
N GLU A 142 -72.73 15.53 -8.24
CA GLU A 142 -73.65 15.25 -7.13
C GLU A 142 -73.15 14.16 -6.19
N ASN A 143 -72.48 13.12 -6.70
CA ASN A 143 -72.09 11.97 -5.87
C ASN A 143 -70.75 12.11 -5.13
N VAL A 144 -69.88 13.03 -5.55
CA VAL A 144 -68.54 13.19 -4.96
C VAL A 144 -68.41 14.46 -4.12
N PHE A 145 -68.74 15.64 -4.66
CA PHE A 145 -68.49 16.92 -3.96
C PHE A 145 -69.54 17.30 -2.90
N ASN A 146 -70.77 16.79 -3.01
CA ASN A 146 -71.85 17.08 -2.06
C ASN A 146 -71.84 16.19 -0.80
N LYS A 147 -70.95 15.20 -0.70
CA LYS A 147 -70.88 14.33 0.48
C LYS A 147 -69.93 14.90 1.53
N VAL A 148 -70.43 15.10 2.75
CA VAL A 148 -69.66 15.66 3.89
C VAL A 148 -68.37 14.89 4.16
N TRP A 149 -68.36 13.56 4.02
CA TRP A 149 -67.16 12.75 4.25
C TRP A 149 -66.03 13.06 3.27
N PHE A 150 -66.33 13.50 2.03
CA PHE A 150 -65.31 13.94 1.08
C PHE A 150 -64.55 15.16 1.60
N TRP A 151 -65.26 16.16 2.12
CA TRP A 151 -64.65 17.35 2.72
C TRP A 151 -63.88 17.04 4.01
N VAL A 152 -64.33 16.08 4.81
CA VAL A 152 -63.58 15.58 5.98
C VAL A 152 -62.26 14.94 5.54
N VAL A 153 -62.28 14.03 4.56
CA VAL A 153 -61.08 13.38 4.02
C VAL A 153 -60.16 14.39 3.35
N PHE A 154 -60.71 15.35 2.60
CA PHE A 154 -59.97 16.43 1.95
C PHE A 154 -59.27 17.34 2.96
N MET A 155 -59.97 17.74 4.04
CA MET A 155 -59.38 18.52 5.13
C MET A 155 -58.29 17.74 5.87
N TYR A 156 -58.50 16.45 6.17
CA TYR A 156 -57.46 15.58 6.73
C TYR A 156 -56.25 15.47 5.79
N GLY A 157 -56.47 15.42 4.47
CA GLY A 157 -55.41 15.46 3.46
C GLY A 157 -54.61 16.77 3.50
N ILE A 158 -55.29 17.91 3.60
CA ILE A 158 -54.63 19.22 3.74
C ILE A 158 -53.83 19.31 5.03
N VAL A 159 -54.40 18.89 6.17
CA VAL A 159 -53.71 18.89 7.47
C VAL A 159 -52.50 17.96 7.43
N PHE A 160 -52.61 16.79 6.80
CA PHE A 160 -51.48 15.89 6.59
C PHE A 160 -50.37 16.56 5.77
N LEU A 161 -50.70 17.20 4.64
CA LEU A 161 -49.73 17.93 3.81
C LEU A 161 -49.09 19.09 4.58
N PHE A 162 -49.89 19.83 5.36
CA PHE A 162 -49.40 20.91 6.21
C PHE A 162 -48.41 20.38 7.25
N ILE A 163 -48.76 19.34 8.00
CA ILE A 163 -47.86 18.71 8.99
C ILE A 163 -46.60 18.18 8.30
N LYS A 164 -46.74 17.46 7.17
CA LYS A 164 -45.64 16.83 6.44
C LYS A 164 -44.64 17.81 5.85
N TYR A 165 -45.09 18.94 5.29
CA TYR A 165 -44.22 19.88 4.57
C TYR A 165 -43.88 21.14 5.38
N ILE A 166 -44.81 21.65 6.19
CA ILE A 166 -44.66 22.90 6.95
C ILE A 166 -44.39 22.60 8.43
N GLY A 167 -45.22 21.75 9.07
CA GLY A 167 -45.10 21.41 10.48
C GLY A 167 -43.76 20.78 10.83
N VAL A 168 -43.32 19.80 10.05
CA VAL A 168 -42.01 19.14 10.17
C VAL A 168 -40.85 20.13 10.05
N ARG A 169 -40.98 21.17 9.21
CA ARG A 169 -39.90 22.15 8.98
C ARG A 169 -39.83 23.21 10.08
N LEU A 170 -40.99 23.63 10.61
CA LEU A 170 -41.07 24.69 11.62
C LEU A 170 -40.98 24.17 13.06
N PHE A 171 -41.52 22.96 13.34
CA PHE A 171 -41.65 22.41 14.69
C PHE A 171 -41.23 20.94 14.82
N PRO A 172 -40.05 20.52 14.32
CA PRO A 172 -39.65 19.11 14.28
C PRO A 172 -39.58 18.44 15.67
N LEU A 173 -38.97 19.10 16.65
CA LEU A 173 -38.79 18.56 18.01
C LEU A 173 -40.10 18.47 18.80
N TRP A 174 -41.05 19.37 18.53
CA TRP A 174 -42.37 19.34 19.15
C TRP A 174 -43.19 18.15 18.65
N ILE A 175 -43.13 17.84 17.36
CA ILE A 175 -43.78 16.66 16.77
C ILE A 175 -43.26 15.37 17.40
N LEU A 176 -41.93 15.27 17.61
CA LEU A 176 -41.32 14.13 18.29
C LEU A 176 -41.80 14.00 19.74
N LYS A 177 -41.80 15.09 20.52
CA LYS A 177 -42.29 15.10 21.90
C LYS A 177 -43.78 14.76 22.00
N ALA A 178 -44.60 15.36 21.14
CA ALA A 178 -46.04 15.09 21.07
C ALA A 178 -46.34 13.62 20.76
N ASN A 179 -45.55 12.98 19.88
CA ASN A 179 -45.70 11.55 19.61
C ASN A 179 -45.40 10.67 20.84
N THR A 180 -44.33 10.97 21.58
CA THR A 180 -43.95 10.23 22.79
C THR A 180 -45.01 10.37 23.88
N GLU A 181 -45.55 11.57 24.08
CA GLU A 181 -46.65 11.82 25.02
C GLU A 181 -47.94 11.10 24.58
N LEU A 182 -48.28 11.14 23.28
CA LEU A 182 -49.46 10.47 22.73
C LEU A 182 -49.38 8.93 22.77
N LYS A 183 -48.18 8.34 22.88
CA LYS A 183 -47.97 6.89 23.02
C LYS A 183 -48.51 6.35 24.36
N GLN A 184 -48.67 7.22 25.37
CA GLN A 184 -49.14 6.83 26.71
C GLN A 184 -50.67 6.74 26.83
N TYR A 185 -51.42 7.17 25.81
CA TYR A 185 -52.88 7.22 25.81
C TYR A 185 -53.49 6.08 24.98
N THR A 186 -54.68 5.60 25.39
CA THR A 186 -55.39 4.45 24.77
C THR A 186 -56.03 4.78 23.41
N ASP A 187 -56.26 3.74 22.60
CA ASP A 187 -56.87 3.84 21.27
C ASP A 187 -58.26 4.49 21.31
N ILE A 188 -58.56 5.31 20.29
CA ILE A 188 -59.90 5.91 20.12
C ILE A 188 -60.76 4.96 19.29
N ASN A 189 -61.95 4.65 19.78
CA ASN A 189 -62.98 3.95 19.00
C ASN A 189 -63.66 4.94 18.05
N LEU A 190 -63.46 4.74 16.75
CA LEU A 190 -64.18 5.48 15.71
C LEU A 190 -65.53 4.80 15.41
N PHE A 191 -66.44 5.56 14.80
CA PHE A 191 -67.74 5.06 14.35
C PHE A 191 -67.55 3.82 13.45
N GLY A 192 -68.10 2.68 13.86
CA GLY A 192 -67.96 1.39 13.17
C GLY A 192 -67.13 0.32 13.89
N GLY A 193 -66.67 0.59 15.12
CA GLY A 193 -65.94 -0.40 15.94
C GLY A 193 -64.46 -0.55 15.59
N VAL A 194 -63.92 0.38 14.78
CA VAL A 194 -62.50 0.43 14.44
C VAL A 194 -61.77 1.26 15.49
N THR A 195 -60.89 0.62 16.25
CA THR A 195 -59.95 1.28 17.16
C THR A 195 -58.77 1.84 16.37
N VAL A 196 -58.50 3.14 16.54
CA VAL A 196 -57.35 3.81 15.93
C VAL A 196 -56.49 4.46 17.02
N PRO A 197 -55.17 4.20 17.02
CA PRO A 197 -54.23 4.89 17.90
C PRO A 197 -54.30 6.41 17.72
N LEU A 198 -54.36 7.14 18.84
CA LEU A 198 -54.39 8.62 18.91
C LEU A 198 -53.32 9.28 18.01
N ARG A 199 -52.12 8.71 17.97
CA ARG A 199 -51.00 9.16 17.13
C ARG A 199 -51.30 9.11 15.62
N LEU A 200 -52.07 8.13 15.16
CA LEU A 200 -52.48 7.99 13.76
C LEU A 200 -53.68 8.89 13.45
N PHE A 201 -54.57 9.08 14.42
CA PHE A 201 -55.69 10.03 14.33
C PHE A 201 -55.19 11.47 14.13
N PHE A 202 -54.17 11.91 14.90
CA PHE A 202 -53.55 13.23 14.71
C PHE A 202 -52.55 13.30 13.56
N LEU A 203 -52.41 12.24 12.77
CA LEU A 203 -51.48 12.13 11.64
C LEU A 203 -49.98 12.24 12.00
N ILE A 204 -49.65 12.38 13.29
CA ILE A 204 -48.28 12.54 13.81
C ILE A 204 -47.46 11.25 13.61
N GLY A 205 -48.09 10.09 13.79
CA GLY A 205 -47.45 8.79 13.60
C GLY A 205 -46.93 8.54 12.17
N PHE A 206 -47.46 9.26 11.17
CA PHE A 206 -47.02 9.15 9.77
C PHE A 206 -45.80 10.03 9.43
N VAL A 207 -45.46 11.00 10.29
CA VAL A 207 -44.38 11.96 10.03
C VAL A 207 -43.22 11.84 11.03
N GLN A 208 -43.35 11.04 12.08
CA GLN A 208 -42.38 10.90 13.18
C GLN A 208 -40.95 10.54 12.74
N PHE A 209 -40.79 9.80 11.63
CA PHE A 209 -39.49 9.40 11.09
C PHE A 209 -39.06 10.24 9.87
N ASN A 210 -39.62 11.44 9.72
CA ASN A 210 -39.22 12.34 8.66
C ASN A 210 -37.74 12.76 8.84
N PRO A 211 -36.92 12.73 7.78
CA PRO A 211 -35.53 13.19 7.78
C PRO A 211 -35.27 14.48 8.56
N HIS A 212 -36.12 15.50 8.40
CA HIS A 212 -35.95 16.79 9.07
C HIS A 212 -36.15 16.73 10.60
N ILE A 213 -36.99 15.81 11.10
CA ILE A 213 -37.17 15.61 12.55
C ILE A 213 -35.92 14.96 13.14
N LEU A 214 -35.41 13.93 12.47
CA LEU A 214 -34.19 13.24 12.89
C LEU A 214 -33.00 14.22 12.87
N ASP A 215 -32.85 15.02 11.82
CA ASP A 215 -31.77 16.00 11.70
C ASP A 215 -31.86 17.08 12.80
N ALA A 216 -33.07 17.52 13.15
CA ALA A 216 -33.27 18.48 14.24
C ALA A 216 -32.95 17.88 15.61
N TRP A 217 -33.28 16.60 15.83
CA TRP A 217 -32.91 15.88 17.05
C TRP A 217 -31.39 15.77 17.18
N VAL A 218 -30.70 15.34 16.12
CA VAL A 218 -29.23 15.25 16.13
C VAL A 218 -28.59 16.61 16.41
N LYS A 219 -29.02 17.68 15.71
CA LYS A 219 -28.51 19.05 15.94
C LYS A 219 -28.69 19.56 17.36
N LYS A 220 -29.74 19.13 18.06
CA LYS A 220 -29.97 19.51 19.46
C LYS A 220 -28.89 18.93 20.38
N TYR A 221 -28.49 17.69 20.17
CA TYR A 221 -27.59 16.96 21.08
C TYR A 221 -26.13 16.89 20.60
N ILE A 222 -25.83 17.26 19.36
CA ILE A 222 -24.50 17.10 18.75
C ILE A 222 -23.37 17.74 19.58
N ASN A 223 -23.59 18.93 20.16
CA ASN A 223 -22.59 19.61 20.98
C ASN A 223 -22.34 18.88 22.30
N GLN A 224 -23.40 18.45 22.98
CA GLN A 224 -23.30 17.69 24.23
C GLN A 224 -22.65 16.32 24.00
N VAL A 225 -23.05 15.64 22.93
CA VAL A 225 -22.47 14.36 22.53
C VAL A 225 -21.00 14.53 22.17
N SER A 226 -20.62 15.59 21.47
CA SER A 226 -19.21 15.89 21.16
C SER A 226 -18.36 16.04 22.43
N GLU A 227 -18.85 16.74 23.46
CA GLU A 227 -18.15 16.85 24.75
C GLU A 227 -18.05 15.52 25.50
N ASN A 228 -19.15 14.75 25.55
CA ASN A 228 -19.17 13.46 26.23
C ASN A 228 -18.35 12.40 25.49
N PHE A 229 -18.35 12.43 24.16
CA PHE A 229 -17.56 11.54 23.32
C PHE A 229 -16.06 11.78 23.51
N LYS A 230 -15.62 13.04 23.60
CA LYS A 230 -14.22 13.39 23.90
C LYS A 230 -13.74 12.91 25.28
N LYS A 231 -14.65 12.66 26.23
CA LYS A 231 -14.33 12.15 27.58
C LYS A 231 -14.17 10.64 27.65
N ILE A 232 -14.62 9.90 26.64
CA ILE A 232 -14.41 8.44 26.57
C ILE A 232 -12.90 8.18 26.63
N ASN A 233 -12.46 7.29 27.52
CA ASN A 233 -11.03 7.05 27.79
C ASN A 233 -10.21 6.76 26.52
N THR A 234 -10.78 5.99 25.59
CA THR A 234 -10.14 5.67 24.31
C THR A 234 -10.00 6.87 23.37
N VAL A 235 -10.95 7.81 23.44
CA VAL A 235 -10.93 9.05 22.65
C VAL A 235 -10.02 10.09 23.31
N SER A 236 -10.13 10.29 24.63
CA SER A 236 -9.33 11.28 25.36
C SER A 236 -7.84 10.97 25.33
N ARG A 237 -7.46 9.69 25.37
CA ARG A 237 -6.07 9.25 25.17
C ARG A 237 -5.56 9.50 23.76
N ARG A 238 -6.39 9.90 22.80
CA ARG A 238 -6.05 10.13 21.38
C ARG A 238 -6.50 11.52 20.92
N ASP A 239 -6.48 12.48 21.85
CA ASP A 239 -6.86 13.88 21.67
C ASP A 239 -6.10 14.59 20.54
N VAL A 240 -4.83 14.22 20.34
CA VAL A 240 -3.97 14.74 19.27
C VAL A 240 -3.93 13.75 18.11
N TYR A 241 -4.50 14.18 16.98
CA TYR A 241 -4.50 13.44 15.73
C TYR A 241 -3.55 14.11 14.73
N VAL A 242 -2.54 13.35 14.30
CA VAL A 242 -1.62 13.76 13.24
C VAL A 242 -1.92 12.91 12.00
N PRO A 243 -2.26 13.53 10.85
CA PRO A 243 -2.52 12.80 9.63
C PRO A 243 -1.29 12.00 9.19
N VAL A 244 -1.46 10.68 9.05
CA VAL A 244 -0.42 9.77 8.55
C VAL A 244 -0.79 9.23 7.18
N PRO A 245 0.18 8.82 6.35
CA PRO A 245 -0.10 8.18 5.07
C PRO A 245 -1.06 7.00 5.27
N PHE A 246 -2.00 6.84 4.35
CA PHE A 246 -2.96 5.75 4.41
C PHE A 246 -3.27 5.25 3.00
N SER A 247 -3.76 4.02 2.91
CA SER A 247 -4.30 3.44 1.69
C SER A 247 -5.83 3.43 1.79
N LEU A 248 -6.53 3.84 0.73
CA LEU A 248 -7.97 3.75 0.62
C LEU A 248 -8.30 2.92 -0.63
N ASP A 249 -8.93 1.76 -0.44
CA ASP A 249 -9.24 0.80 -1.50
C ASP A 249 -8.01 0.44 -2.36
N GLY A 250 -6.85 0.33 -1.72
CA GLY A 250 -5.55 0.04 -2.36
C GLY A 250 -4.81 1.27 -2.91
N VAL A 251 -5.40 2.46 -2.87
CA VAL A 251 -4.79 3.71 -3.35
C VAL A 251 -4.13 4.46 -2.20
N LYS A 252 -2.80 4.62 -2.27
CA LYS A 252 -2.04 5.39 -1.27
C LYS A 252 -2.33 6.89 -1.36
N LYS A 253 -2.44 7.53 -0.20
CA LYS A 253 -2.73 8.95 0.01
C LYS A 253 -1.83 9.53 1.11
N ASP A 254 -1.47 10.81 0.96
CA ASP A 254 -0.65 11.54 1.92
C ASP A 254 -1.54 12.16 3.01
N GLY A 255 -1.76 11.42 4.10
CA GLY A 255 -2.57 11.90 5.23
C GLY A 255 -4.06 11.66 5.07
N ALA A 256 -4.68 10.99 6.04
CA ALA A 256 -6.13 10.89 6.11
C ALA A 256 -6.76 12.22 6.58
N ASN A 257 -7.70 12.74 5.79
CA ASN A 257 -8.48 13.95 6.03
C ASN A 257 -9.97 13.69 5.72
N SER A 258 -10.84 14.62 6.10
CA SER A 258 -12.30 14.49 5.93
C SER A 258 -12.73 14.41 4.46
N GLU A 259 -12.08 15.15 3.55
CA GLU A 259 -12.42 15.19 2.13
C GLU A 259 -12.30 13.82 1.44
N HIS A 260 -11.27 13.05 1.80
CA HIS A 260 -11.05 11.71 1.25
C HIS A 260 -12.23 10.76 1.51
N PHE A 261 -12.91 10.91 2.66
CA PHE A 261 -14.01 10.05 3.06
C PHE A 261 -15.39 10.67 2.75
N ALA A 262 -15.48 11.98 2.59
CA ALA A 262 -16.75 12.67 2.34
C ALA A 262 -17.48 12.15 1.09
N LEU A 263 -16.74 11.77 0.03
CA LEU A 263 -17.34 11.20 -1.19
C LEU A 263 -17.99 9.84 -0.93
N ILE A 264 -17.36 9.00 -0.11
CA ILE A 264 -17.87 7.68 0.30
C ILE A 264 -19.11 7.87 1.19
N CYS A 265 -18.99 8.74 2.20
CA CYS A 265 -20.01 8.95 3.21
C CYS A 265 -21.28 9.66 2.67
N LYS A 266 -21.22 10.23 1.46
CA LYS A 266 -22.35 10.93 0.80
C LYS A 266 -23.51 10.02 0.45
N LYS A 267 -23.26 8.72 0.17
CA LYS A 267 -24.31 7.75 -0.20
C LYS A 267 -24.47 6.70 0.89
N THR A 268 -25.63 6.63 1.54
CA THR A 268 -25.96 5.55 2.48
C THR A 268 -26.73 4.41 1.81
N PRO A 269 -26.50 3.14 2.21
CA PRO A 269 -25.60 2.71 3.29
C PRO A 269 -24.13 2.64 2.85
N TRP A 270 -23.21 2.83 3.80
CA TRP A 270 -21.77 2.71 3.59
C TRP A 270 -21.08 2.02 4.78
N CYS A 271 -20.01 1.31 4.50
CA CYS A 271 -19.16 0.67 5.51
C CYS A 271 -17.69 0.94 5.21
N ILE A 272 -16.95 1.42 6.22
CA ILE A 272 -15.50 1.63 6.13
C ILE A 272 -14.82 0.69 7.14
N GLN A 273 -14.03 -0.25 6.62
CA GLN A 273 -13.19 -1.09 7.43
C GLN A 273 -11.78 -0.49 7.53
N ILE A 274 -11.38 -0.13 8.75
CA ILE A 274 -10.03 0.35 9.04
C ILE A 274 -9.15 -0.84 9.44
N LYS A 275 -8.25 -1.23 8.54
CA LYS A 275 -7.38 -2.40 8.68
C LYS A 275 -5.93 -2.00 8.94
N GLY A 276 -5.19 -2.83 9.67
CA GLY A 276 -3.76 -2.62 9.90
C GLY A 276 -3.22 -3.31 11.16
N ALA A 277 -1.89 -3.39 11.25
CA ALA A 277 -1.19 -3.97 12.39
C ALA A 277 -1.43 -3.18 13.71
N GLY A 278 -0.99 -3.74 14.84
CA GLY A 278 -1.00 -3.04 16.13
C GLY A 278 -0.23 -1.71 16.06
N GLY A 279 -0.76 -0.65 16.67
CA GLY A 279 -0.07 0.65 16.75
C GLY A 279 -0.07 1.52 15.48
N THR A 280 -0.68 1.10 14.36
CA THR A 280 -0.72 1.88 13.11
C THR A 280 -1.69 3.07 13.13
N GLY A 281 -2.53 3.22 14.17
CA GLY A 281 -3.45 4.34 14.32
C GLY A 281 -4.91 4.07 13.89
N LYS A 282 -5.33 2.80 13.76
CA LYS A 282 -6.70 2.43 13.36
C LYS A 282 -7.80 3.11 14.20
N THR A 283 -7.77 2.91 15.52
CA THR A 283 -8.73 3.50 16.46
C THR A 283 -8.62 5.03 16.48
N ALA A 284 -7.42 5.59 16.30
CA ALA A 284 -7.23 7.04 16.22
C ALA A 284 -7.93 7.64 14.98
N LEU A 285 -7.80 6.99 13.82
CA LEU A 285 -8.51 7.41 12.60
C LEU A 285 -10.03 7.26 12.77
N ALA A 286 -10.51 6.16 13.37
CA ALA A 286 -11.93 5.96 13.64
C ALA A 286 -12.52 7.08 14.54
N CYS A 287 -11.84 7.39 15.65
CA CYS A 287 -12.23 8.48 16.55
C CYS A 287 -12.17 9.83 15.84
N GLN A 288 -11.15 10.08 15.01
CA GLN A 288 -11.03 11.33 14.27
C GLN A 288 -12.16 11.49 13.25
N MET A 289 -12.52 10.43 12.54
CA MET A 289 -13.68 10.45 11.63
C MET A 289 -14.98 10.74 12.38
N ALA A 290 -15.13 10.21 13.60
CA ALA A 290 -16.25 10.54 14.49
C ALA A 290 -16.30 12.05 14.80
N LEU A 291 -15.15 12.66 15.09
CA LEU A 291 -15.03 14.09 15.36
C LEU A 291 -15.34 14.94 14.11
N TRP A 292 -14.82 14.57 12.93
CA TRP A 292 -15.15 15.23 11.65
C TRP A 292 -16.65 15.16 11.33
N ALA A 293 -17.29 14.06 11.71
CA ALA A 293 -18.72 13.86 11.53
C ALA A 293 -19.57 14.78 12.43
N MET A 294 -19.06 15.14 13.62
CA MET A 294 -19.72 16.03 14.57
C MET A 294 -19.37 17.52 14.40
N HIS A 295 -18.43 17.87 13.53
CA HIS A 295 -17.99 19.25 13.35
C HIS A 295 -19.13 20.15 12.85
N GLU A 296 -19.15 21.45 13.23
CA GLU A 296 -20.25 22.38 12.93
C GLU A 296 -20.55 22.51 11.43
N ASN A 297 -19.51 22.38 10.59
CA ASN A 297 -19.62 22.43 9.13
C ASN A 297 -19.87 21.06 8.47
N GLY A 298 -19.96 19.98 9.26
CA GLY A 298 -20.14 18.61 8.77
C GLY A 298 -19.02 18.16 7.84
N GLU A 299 -17.76 18.26 8.26
CA GLU A 299 -16.60 18.01 7.38
C GLU A 299 -16.64 16.64 6.69
N LEU A 300 -17.10 15.61 7.38
CA LEU A 300 -17.28 14.27 6.81
C LEU A 300 -18.58 14.14 6.00
N ILE A 301 -19.65 14.81 6.44
CA ILE A 301 -20.98 14.75 5.81
C ILE A 301 -21.64 16.14 5.91
N PRO A 302 -21.39 17.05 4.93
CA PRO A 302 -21.78 18.46 5.06
C PRO A 302 -23.29 18.68 5.14
N ASP A 303 -24.05 17.82 4.48
CA ASP A 303 -25.50 18.00 4.28
C ASP A 303 -26.37 17.21 5.28
N ARG A 304 -25.78 16.42 6.20
CA ARG A 304 -26.53 15.57 7.14
C ARG A 304 -25.84 15.47 8.50
N PRO A 305 -26.47 15.96 9.59
CA PRO A 305 -25.90 15.86 10.93
C PRO A 305 -25.92 14.40 11.38
N ILE A 306 -24.85 13.97 12.05
CA ILE A 306 -24.68 12.58 12.51
C ILE A 306 -24.03 12.56 13.90
N ILE A 307 -24.42 11.60 14.74
CA ILE A 307 -23.82 11.36 16.06
C ILE A 307 -23.07 10.01 16.03
N PRO A 308 -21.80 9.96 16.45
CA PRO A 308 -21.06 8.73 16.57
C PRO A 308 -21.36 8.00 17.89
N VAL A 309 -21.38 6.68 17.79
CA VAL A 309 -21.42 5.74 18.92
C VAL A 309 -20.22 4.82 18.79
N LEU A 310 -19.34 4.84 19.80
CA LEU A 310 -18.18 3.95 19.87
C LEU A 310 -18.54 2.72 20.70
N ILE A 311 -18.40 1.55 20.09
CA ILE A 311 -18.52 0.24 20.71
C ILE A 311 -17.11 -0.32 20.79
N GLU A 312 -16.62 -0.45 22.01
CA GLU A 312 -15.31 -1.00 22.30
C GLU A 312 -15.45 -2.44 22.74
N PRO A 313 -14.42 -3.28 22.57
CA PRO A 313 -14.37 -4.57 23.22
C PRO A 313 -14.17 -4.30 24.71
N THR A 314 -15.25 -4.20 25.47
CA THR A 314 -15.19 -4.37 26.92
C THR A 314 -15.28 -5.86 27.18
N LEU A 315 -14.28 -6.40 27.87
CA LEU A 315 -14.20 -7.83 28.12
C LEU A 315 -15.49 -8.31 28.80
N GLY A 316 -16.34 -9.07 28.12
CA GLY A 316 -17.63 -9.56 28.64
C GLY A 316 -18.86 -8.68 28.34
N THR A 317 -18.82 -7.84 27.31
CA THR A 317 -20.03 -7.64 26.51
C THR A 317 -20.51 -9.01 26.02
N GLU A 318 -21.81 -9.32 26.11
CA GLU A 318 -22.36 -10.48 25.40
C GLU A 318 -21.84 -10.39 23.97
N THR A 319 -21.17 -11.45 23.49
CA THR A 319 -20.66 -11.51 22.12
C THR A 319 -21.77 -11.02 21.23
N ILE A 320 -21.51 -9.96 20.45
CA ILE A 320 -22.53 -9.41 19.59
C ILE A 320 -22.80 -10.48 18.53
N SER A 321 -23.79 -11.31 18.78
CA SER A 321 -24.01 -12.56 18.04
C SER A 321 -25.20 -12.43 17.12
N ASN A 322 -26.05 -11.44 17.38
CA ASN A 322 -27.30 -11.15 16.69
C ASN A 322 -27.60 -9.64 16.69
N ILE A 323 -28.53 -9.21 15.85
CA ILE A 323 -28.93 -7.80 15.72
C ILE A 323 -29.44 -7.22 17.05
N GLN A 324 -30.13 -8.03 17.86
CA GLN A 324 -30.73 -7.58 19.12
C GLN A 324 -29.68 -7.16 20.15
N SER A 325 -28.62 -7.95 20.32
CA SER A 325 -27.48 -7.62 21.18
C SER A 325 -26.77 -6.33 20.73
N LEU A 326 -26.55 -6.16 19.42
CA LEU A 326 -25.99 -4.94 18.84
C LEU A 326 -26.86 -3.71 19.14
N MET A 327 -28.17 -3.81 18.93
CA MET A 327 -29.12 -2.73 19.17
C MET A 327 -29.14 -2.31 20.65
N MET A 328 -29.13 -3.27 21.57
CA MET A 328 -29.08 -2.98 23.02
C MET A 328 -27.80 -2.25 23.42
N THR A 329 -26.64 -2.62 22.84
CA THR A 329 -25.38 -1.91 23.08
C THR A 329 -25.42 -0.47 22.53
N ILE A 330 -25.94 -0.28 21.31
CA ILE A 330 -26.06 1.05 20.69
C ILE A 330 -26.99 1.95 21.53
N GLU A 331 -28.14 1.43 21.95
CA GLU A 331 -29.08 2.17 22.81
C GLU A 331 -28.42 2.65 24.11
N GLY A 332 -27.68 1.76 24.79
CA GLY A 332 -27.01 2.09 26.04
C GLY A 332 -25.95 3.17 25.88
N GLN A 333 -25.11 3.07 24.85
CA GLN A 333 -24.06 4.05 24.57
C GLN A 333 -24.64 5.40 24.11
N LEU A 334 -25.67 5.38 23.27
CA LEU A 334 -26.33 6.60 22.80
C LEU A 334 -27.00 7.35 23.96
N ALA A 335 -27.66 6.63 24.88
CA ALA A 335 -28.26 7.22 26.08
C ALA A 335 -27.19 7.86 26.99
N ALA A 336 -26.05 7.19 27.18
CA ALA A 336 -24.93 7.72 27.97
C ALA A 336 -24.35 9.01 27.37
N LEU A 337 -24.21 9.07 26.04
CA LEU A 337 -23.69 10.25 25.33
C LEU A 337 -24.65 11.44 25.36
N VAL A 338 -25.95 11.20 25.21
CA VAL A 338 -27.00 12.22 25.22
C VAL A 338 -27.30 12.72 26.64
N GLY A 339 -26.95 11.96 27.68
CA GLY A 339 -27.09 12.37 29.08
C GLY A 339 -28.54 12.46 29.57
N GLU A 340 -29.50 11.90 28.84
CA GLU A 340 -30.91 11.81 29.27
C GLU A 340 -31.15 10.52 30.06
N LYS A 341 -31.96 10.63 31.13
CA LYS A 341 -32.36 9.50 31.98
C LYS A 341 -33.48 8.65 31.36
N GLU A 342 -34.20 9.16 30.37
CA GLU A 342 -35.30 8.45 29.72
C GLU A 342 -34.79 7.59 28.57
N LYS A 343 -35.23 6.32 28.52
CA LYS A 343 -34.85 5.37 27.48
C LYS A 343 -35.50 5.79 26.14
N LEU A 344 -34.69 6.02 25.11
CA LEU A 344 -35.17 6.30 23.75
C LEU A 344 -35.99 5.09 23.24
N PRO A 345 -37.11 5.29 22.52
CA PRO A 345 -37.85 4.19 21.92
C PRO A 345 -37.01 3.41 20.90
N GLU A 346 -37.02 2.08 20.96
CA GLU A 346 -36.27 1.18 20.05
C GLU A 346 -36.52 1.50 18.57
N GLU A 347 -37.80 1.66 18.17
CA GLU A 347 -38.20 2.06 16.80
C GLU A 347 -37.56 3.38 16.35
N PHE A 348 -37.33 4.32 17.27
CA PHE A 348 -36.71 5.61 16.95
C PHE A 348 -35.20 5.47 16.73
N VAL A 349 -34.52 4.66 17.56
CA VAL A 349 -33.09 4.35 17.42
C VAL A 349 -32.84 3.57 16.12
N GLU A 350 -33.69 2.59 15.80
CA GLU A 350 -33.62 1.86 14.53
C GLU A 350 -33.73 2.80 13.32
N GLN A 351 -34.63 3.78 13.36
CA GLN A 351 -34.79 4.75 12.28
C GLN A 351 -33.63 5.74 12.18
N LEU A 352 -33.03 6.13 13.30
CA LEU A 352 -31.78 6.91 13.30
C LEU A 352 -30.64 6.14 12.63
N LEU A 353 -30.53 4.83 12.88
CA LEU A 353 -29.53 3.96 12.27
C LEU A 353 -29.79 3.73 10.78
N ARG A 354 -31.01 3.35 10.40
CA ARG A 354 -31.39 3.05 9.00
C ARG A 354 -31.27 4.24 8.09
N GLN A 355 -31.55 5.44 8.61
CA GLN A 355 -31.43 6.67 7.84
C GLN A 355 -30.06 7.36 7.98
N GLY A 356 -29.09 6.75 8.66
CA GLY A 356 -27.69 7.20 8.73
C GLY A 356 -27.44 8.45 9.57
N ARG A 357 -28.21 8.65 10.65
CA ARG A 357 -28.05 9.75 11.63
C ARG A 357 -27.22 9.34 12.84
N VAL A 358 -26.96 8.05 12.98
CA VAL A 358 -26.00 7.50 13.93
C VAL A 358 -24.90 6.79 13.16
N LEU A 359 -23.65 7.15 13.46
CA LEU A 359 -22.44 6.48 12.97
C LEU A 359 -22.04 5.45 14.03
N VAL A 360 -22.09 4.17 13.70
CA VAL A 360 -21.64 3.11 14.61
C VAL A 360 -20.16 2.82 14.32
N ILE A 361 -19.33 2.90 15.36
CA ILE A 361 -17.91 2.57 15.30
C ILE A 361 -17.71 1.33 16.16
N ILE A 362 -17.27 0.24 15.55
CA ILE A 362 -16.93 -1.01 16.25
C ILE A 362 -15.40 -1.11 16.27
N ASP A 363 -14.79 -0.89 17.44
CA ASP A 363 -13.35 -1.05 17.62
C ASP A 363 -13.04 -2.53 17.89
N ASP A 364 -12.09 -3.09 17.14
CA ASP A 364 -11.69 -4.49 17.12
C ASP A 364 -12.86 -5.48 17.00
N VAL A 365 -13.40 -5.61 15.78
CA VAL A 365 -14.51 -6.52 15.49
C VAL A 365 -14.19 -7.94 15.92
N VAL A 366 -12.97 -8.43 15.71
CA VAL A 366 -12.63 -9.84 16.00
C VAL A 366 -12.76 -10.12 17.50
N ALA A 367 -12.34 -9.18 18.35
CA ALA A 367 -12.50 -9.30 19.80
C ALA A 367 -13.97 -9.27 20.26
N LEU A 368 -14.84 -8.54 19.55
CA LEU A 368 -16.27 -8.39 19.88
C LEU A 368 -17.17 -9.50 19.31
N ALA A 369 -16.78 -10.07 18.17
CA ALA A 369 -17.63 -10.86 17.28
C ALA A 369 -17.10 -12.24 16.89
N GLY A 370 -15.79 -12.46 17.08
CA GLY A 370 -15.06 -13.55 16.45
C GLY A 370 -14.77 -13.33 14.95
N GLU A 371 -14.09 -14.30 14.34
CA GLU A 371 -13.59 -14.24 12.95
C GLU A 371 -14.70 -14.28 11.88
N ASN A 372 -15.92 -14.66 12.24
CA ASN A 372 -17.03 -14.90 11.31
C ASN A 372 -18.20 -13.93 11.52
N TRP A 373 -17.91 -12.64 11.68
CA TRP A 373 -18.95 -11.61 11.82
C TRP A 373 -19.80 -11.45 10.56
N ASN A 374 -21.03 -11.98 10.61
CA ASN A 374 -21.94 -12.02 9.47
C ASN A 374 -23.12 -11.03 9.58
N LEU A 375 -23.25 -10.25 10.66
CA LEU A 375 -24.41 -9.36 10.86
C LEU A 375 -24.65 -8.37 9.71
N PRO A 376 -23.64 -7.76 9.07
CA PRO A 376 -23.84 -6.88 7.92
C PRO A 376 -24.32 -7.60 6.64
N ARG A 377 -24.43 -8.94 6.63
CA ARG A 377 -25.05 -9.72 5.55
C ARG A 377 -26.55 -9.86 5.72
N ASP A 378 -27.08 -9.61 6.92
CA ASP A 378 -28.49 -9.73 7.19
C ASP A 378 -29.26 -8.66 6.39
N PRO A 379 -30.26 -9.02 5.55
CA PRO A 379 -31.09 -8.06 4.84
C PRO A 379 -31.76 -7.03 5.76
N ASP A 380 -32.01 -7.40 7.02
CA ASP A 380 -32.66 -6.56 8.00
C ASP A 380 -31.68 -5.70 8.82
N PHE A 381 -30.37 -5.76 8.53
CA PHE A 381 -29.33 -5.03 9.25
C PHE A 381 -29.63 -3.51 9.29
N PRO A 382 -29.81 -2.91 10.49
CA PRO A 382 -30.37 -1.57 10.60
C PRO A 382 -29.33 -0.45 10.45
N VAL A 383 -28.02 -0.73 10.46
CA VAL A 383 -26.97 0.30 10.51
C VAL A 383 -26.55 0.73 9.10
N ALA A 384 -26.88 1.96 8.73
CA ALA A 384 -26.53 2.51 7.41
C ALA A 384 -25.16 3.22 7.35
N ALA A 385 -24.55 3.54 8.49
CA ALA A 385 -23.23 4.19 8.59
C ALA A 385 -22.37 3.44 9.61
N LEU A 386 -21.39 2.67 9.12
CA LEU A 386 -20.61 1.73 9.93
C LEU A 386 -19.11 1.93 9.69
N ILE A 387 -18.35 2.09 10.77
CA ILE A 387 -16.89 1.98 10.78
C ILE A 387 -16.51 0.79 11.64
N THR A 388 -15.59 -0.03 11.15
CA THR A 388 -15.06 -1.18 11.90
C THR A 388 -13.55 -1.14 11.90
N THR A 389 -12.89 -1.40 13.04
CA THR A 389 -11.44 -1.62 13.07
C THR A 389 -11.12 -3.12 13.20
N SER A 390 -10.07 -3.58 12.51
CA SER A 390 -9.58 -4.96 12.64
C SER A 390 -8.11 -5.08 12.24
N ARG A 391 -7.46 -6.16 12.67
CA ARG A 391 -6.11 -6.54 12.20
C ARG A 391 -6.15 -7.18 10.82
N THR A 392 -7.20 -7.95 10.54
CA THR A 392 -7.38 -8.70 9.30
C THR A 392 -8.56 -8.15 8.51
N GLU A 393 -8.55 -8.38 7.20
CA GLU A 393 -9.69 -8.04 6.37
C GLU A 393 -10.87 -8.94 6.71
N GLN A 394 -12.04 -8.34 6.93
CA GLN A 394 -13.25 -9.06 7.31
C GLN A 394 -14.24 -8.96 6.17
N ARG A 395 -14.87 -10.08 5.82
CA ARG A 395 -15.85 -10.11 4.72
C ARG A 395 -17.21 -9.60 5.19
N LEU A 396 -17.39 -8.28 5.19
CA LEU A 396 -18.60 -7.59 5.64
C LEU A 396 -19.65 -7.47 4.52
N GLY A 397 -20.37 -8.57 4.28
CA GLY A 397 -21.62 -8.64 3.49
C GLY A 397 -21.82 -7.82 2.20
N ASN A 398 -23.06 -7.35 1.98
CA ASN A 398 -23.53 -6.73 0.72
C ASN A 398 -23.55 -5.19 0.75
N ILE A 399 -23.12 -4.56 1.85
CA ILE A 399 -22.98 -3.11 1.95
C ILE A 399 -21.73 -2.69 1.17
N PRO A 400 -21.71 -1.55 0.45
CA PRO A 400 -20.49 -1.01 -0.14
C PRO A 400 -19.38 -0.89 0.91
N LEU A 401 -18.41 -1.80 0.83
CA LEU A 401 -17.28 -1.91 1.74
C LEU A 401 -16.09 -1.17 1.15
N HIS A 402 -15.57 -0.22 1.91
CA HIS A 402 -14.34 0.49 1.62
C HIS A 402 -13.28 0.13 2.66
N ILE A 403 -12.05 -0.11 2.21
CA ILE A 403 -10.94 -0.52 3.08
C ILE A 403 -9.99 0.66 3.24
N ALA A 404 -9.84 1.13 4.47
CA ALA A 404 -8.86 2.14 4.85
C ALA A 404 -7.72 1.50 5.65
N GLU A 405 -6.48 1.63 5.20
CA GLU A 405 -5.30 1.09 5.87
C GLU A 405 -4.33 2.21 6.26
N PRO A 406 -4.29 2.63 7.54
CA PRO A 406 -3.25 3.52 8.03
C PRO A 406 -1.88 2.87 7.85
N LEU A 407 -0.95 3.59 7.24
CA LEU A 407 0.41 3.14 6.98
C LEU A 407 1.36 3.70 8.05
N SER A 408 2.46 2.99 8.27
CA SER A 408 3.52 3.43 9.15
C SER A 408 4.17 4.74 8.67
N VAL A 409 4.67 5.54 9.60
CA VAL A 409 5.35 6.81 9.33
C VAL A 409 6.75 6.53 8.83
N ASN A 410 7.06 7.04 7.64
CA ASN A 410 8.37 6.88 7.02
C ASN A 410 9.40 7.85 7.62
N GLY A 411 10.70 7.52 7.55
CA GLY A 411 11.81 8.37 8.02
C GLY A 411 11.69 9.84 7.62
N ASN A 412 11.39 10.11 6.34
CA ASN A 412 11.26 11.47 5.80
C ASN A 412 10.00 12.22 6.29
N GLN A 413 9.03 11.53 6.89
CA GLN A 413 7.78 12.07 7.43
C GLN A 413 7.77 12.12 8.96
N LEU A 414 8.75 11.51 9.63
CA LEU A 414 8.86 11.53 11.10
C LEU A 414 9.06 12.95 11.64
N SER A 415 9.84 13.78 10.96
CA SER A 415 10.05 15.17 11.37
C SER A 415 8.74 15.96 11.35
N SER A 416 7.99 15.88 10.25
CA SER A 416 6.69 16.52 10.10
C SER A 416 5.67 15.98 11.10
N PHE A 417 5.68 14.68 11.37
CA PHE A 417 4.83 14.07 12.38
C PHE A 417 5.11 14.62 13.78
N LEU A 418 6.38 14.60 14.20
CA LEU A 418 6.79 15.10 15.51
C LEU A 418 6.52 16.59 15.66
N ASP A 419 6.84 17.39 14.64
CA ASP A 419 6.61 18.82 14.63
C ASP A 419 5.11 19.14 14.80
N THR A 420 4.26 18.45 14.03
CA THR A 420 2.79 18.59 14.14
C THR A 420 2.28 18.15 15.51
N TYR A 421 2.76 17.02 16.03
CA TYR A 421 2.36 16.48 17.33
C TYR A 421 2.72 17.44 18.48
N LEU A 422 3.98 17.90 18.52
CA LEU A 422 4.45 18.84 19.54
C LEU A 422 3.76 20.20 19.44
N THR A 423 3.46 20.66 18.21
CA THR A 423 2.73 21.91 17.99
C THR A 423 1.30 21.79 18.52
N GLN A 424 0.59 20.70 18.21
CA GLN A 424 -0.76 20.48 18.74
C GLN A 424 -0.80 20.30 20.26
N LYS A 425 0.27 19.79 20.88
CA LYS A 425 0.43 19.73 22.34
C LYS A 425 0.88 21.07 22.95
N ASN A 426 1.11 22.11 22.16
CA ASN A 426 1.68 23.41 22.59
C ASN A 426 3.07 23.29 23.26
N GLN A 427 3.89 22.32 22.84
CA GLN A 427 5.22 22.05 23.41
C GLN A 427 6.36 22.34 22.42
N ARG A 428 6.07 22.59 21.14
CA ARG A 428 7.10 22.80 20.09
C ARG A 428 8.00 24.01 20.34
N GLU A 429 7.47 25.10 20.90
CA GLU A 429 8.23 26.32 21.21
C GLU A 429 9.27 26.12 22.32
N GLY A 430 9.14 25.05 23.12
CA GLY A 430 10.10 24.69 24.16
C GLY A 430 11.39 24.02 23.65
N PHE A 431 11.46 23.67 22.37
CA PHE A 431 12.61 23.02 21.73
C PHE A 431 13.27 23.97 20.74
N ASP A 432 14.58 24.16 20.86
CA ASP A 432 15.33 24.81 19.78
C ASP A 432 15.50 23.88 18.57
N ASP A 433 15.85 24.44 17.41
CA ASP A 433 15.95 23.67 16.17
C ASP A 433 17.06 22.60 16.20
N THR A 434 18.08 22.78 17.04
CA THR A 434 19.18 21.80 17.20
C THR A 434 18.72 20.63 18.05
N GLU A 435 18.09 20.90 19.21
CA GLU A 435 17.49 19.90 20.09
C GLU A 435 16.43 19.07 19.37
N PHE A 436 15.59 19.73 18.57
CA PHE A 436 14.55 19.06 17.77
C PHE A 436 15.17 18.17 16.67
N PHE A 437 16.21 18.65 15.98
CA PHE A 437 16.91 17.87 14.96
C PHE A 437 17.67 16.68 15.56
N ASP A 438 18.30 16.84 16.73
CA ASP A 438 18.97 15.77 17.46
C ASP A 438 17.98 14.70 17.92
N ALA A 439 16.79 15.10 18.37
CA ALA A 439 15.71 14.18 18.72
C ALA A 439 15.22 13.39 17.49
N ILE A 440 15.06 14.03 16.32
CA ILE A 440 14.70 13.34 15.07
C ILE A 440 15.81 12.37 14.65
N THR A 441 17.07 12.79 14.73
CA THR A 441 18.21 11.96 14.36
C THR A 441 18.28 10.72 15.24
N ARG A 442 18.04 10.87 16.53
CA ARG A 442 17.98 9.76 17.50
C ARG A 442 16.75 8.88 17.29
N LEU A 443 15.57 9.45 17.00
CA LEU A 443 14.40 8.66 16.64
C LEU A 443 14.65 7.81 15.39
N THR A 444 15.36 8.36 14.41
CA THR A 444 15.71 7.65 13.17
C THR A 444 16.71 6.52 13.42
N SER A 445 17.62 6.68 14.39
CA SER A 445 18.61 5.65 14.73
C SER A 445 18.05 4.48 15.56
N ILE A 446 16.95 4.69 16.31
CA ILE A 446 16.33 3.62 17.12
C ILE A 446 15.34 2.74 16.34
N ILE A 447 14.95 3.14 15.11
CA ILE A 447 14.03 2.35 14.29
C ILE A 447 14.82 1.25 13.58
N PRO A 448 14.47 -0.03 13.79
CA PRO A 448 15.11 -1.14 13.06
C PRO A 448 14.87 -0.98 11.56
N GLU A 449 15.91 -1.05 10.75
CA GLU A 449 15.78 -1.07 9.28
C GLU A 449 14.99 -2.32 8.85
N VAL A 450 13.75 -2.13 8.38
CA VAL A 450 12.98 -3.17 7.69
C VAL A 450 13.31 -3.02 6.20
N HIS A 451 14.18 -3.89 5.69
CA HIS A 451 14.76 -3.81 4.34
C HIS A 451 13.77 -3.98 3.17
N ASP A 452 12.47 -4.23 3.42
CA ASP A 452 11.50 -4.60 2.38
C ASP A 452 10.74 -3.42 1.75
N GLN A 453 10.89 -2.20 2.28
CA GLN A 453 10.48 -0.98 1.59
C GLN A 453 11.58 0.05 1.78
N LYS A 454 11.91 0.85 0.77
CA LYS A 454 12.95 1.92 0.78
C LYS A 454 12.76 3.02 1.85
N LYS A 455 12.12 2.75 2.98
CA LYS A 455 11.75 3.71 4.02
C LYS A 455 11.79 3.01 5.38
N THR A 456 12.61 3.51 6.29
CA THR A 456 12.53 3.26 7.74
C THR A 456 11.09 3.60 8.18
N THR A 457 10.28 2.61 8.54
CA THR A 457 8.87 2.84 8.90
C THR A 457 8.61 2.58 10.38
N MET A 458 8.10 3.59 11.09
CA MET A 458 7.72 3.51 12.49
C MET A 458 6.20 3.50 12.64
N THR A 459 5.67 2.72 13.58
CA THR A 459 4.24 2.83 13.91
C THR A 459 3.94 4.18 14.54
N VAL A 460 2.72 4.69 14.31
CA VAL A 460 2.26 5.97 14.89
C VAL A 460 2.35 5.95 16.41
N LEU A 461 2.05 4.80 17.01
CA LEU A 461 2.17 4.60 18.45
C LEU A 461 3.59 4.85 18.95
N PHE A 462 4.62 4.29 18.31
CA PHE A 462 6.00 4.47 18.78
C PHE A 462 6.48 5.90 18.59
N ALA A 463 6.16 6.53 17.45
CA ALA A 463 6.51 7.92 17.21
C ALA A 463 5.89 8.85 18.27
N ARG A 464 4.64 8.57 18.66
CA ARG A 464 3.96 9.27 19.74
C ARG A 464 4.59 9.03 21.11
N MET A 465 4.86 7.77 21.47
CA MET A 465 5.50 7.43 22.75
C MET A 465 6.87 8.11 22.89
N TYR A 466 7.62 8.20 21.79
CA TYR A 466 8.89 8.92 21.76
C TYR A 466 8.70 10.42 21.96
N ALA A 467 7.70 11.03 21.31
CA ALA A 467 7.38 12.44 21.48
C ALA A 467 6.97 12.78 22.92
N ASP A 468 6.17 11.92 23.55
CA ASP A 468 5.76 12.09 24.95
C ASP A 468 6.99 12.01 25.89
N GLN A 469 7.91 11.05 25.67
CA GLN A 469 9.17 10.96 26.42
C GLN A 469 10.10 12.15 26.18
N LEU A 470 10.10 12.72 24.96
CA LEU A 470 10.86 13.91 24.62
C LEU A 470 10.38 15.13 25.41
N ILE A 471 9.05 15.32 25.52
CA ILE A 471 8.45 16.36 26.35
C ILE A 471 8.86 16.17 27.82
N SER A 472 8.73 14.95 28.34
CA SER A 472 9.08 14.61 29.72
C SER A 472 10.54 14.86 30.06
N ALA A 473 11.46 14.49 29.16
CA ALA A 473 12.89 14.72 29.33
C ALA A 473 13.22 16.23 29.38
N LYS A 474 12.51 17.04 28.57
CA LYS A 474 12.67 18.50 28.54
C LYS A 474 12.17 19.13 29.85
N GLU A 475 11.02 18.72 30.35
CA GLU A 475 10.47 19.20 31.64
C GLU A 475 11.40 18.88 32.82
N GLN A 476 12.14 17.77 32.74
CA GLN A 476 13.07 17.31 33.79
C GLN A 476 14.48 17.91 33.67
N GLY A 477 14.79 18.65 32.60
CA GLY A 477 16.10 19.26 32.39
C GLY A 477 17.26 18.26 32.18
N SER A 478 16.95 17.02 31.78
CA SER A 478 17.92 15.94 31.59
C SER A 478 17.85 15.39 30.16
N ASN A 479 18.89 15.65 29.35
CA ASN A 479 19.07 15.01 28.04
C ASN A 479 19.50 13.52 28.14
N ALA A 480 19.70 12.99 29.35
CA ALA A 480 20.40 11.72 29.57
C ALA A 480 19.53 10.45 29.33
N ASP A 481 18.21 10.56 29.33
CA ASP A 481 17.31 9.39 29.42
C ASP A 481 16.45 9.10 28.18
N LEU A 482 16.69 9.79 27.06
CA LEU A 482 15.99 9.46 25.81
C LEU A 482 16.28 8.01 25.37
N PRO A 483 15.28 7.29 24.82
CA PRO A 483 15.44 5.88 24.54
C PRO A 483 16.51 5.61 23.47
N ARG A 484 17.21 4.49 23.61
CA ARG A 484 18.31 4.06 22.73
C ARG A 484 17.92 2.99 21.72
N ASP A 485 16.76 2.36 21.92
CA ASP A 485 16.17 1.32 21.09
C ASP A 485 14.66 1.21 21.41
N ILE A 486 13.89 0.47 20.60
CA ILE A 486 12.45 0.28 20.82
C ILE A 486 12.15 -0.44 22.16
N PRO A 487 12.86 -1.51 22.56
CA PRO A 487 12.67 -2.08 23.90
C PRO A 487 12.83 -1.05 25.02
N ASN A 488 13.83 -0.17 24.96
CA ASN A 488 14.04 0.90 25.93
C ASN A 488 12.91 1.93 25.91
N LEU A 489 12.39 2.28 24.72
CA LEU A 489 11.20 3.12 24.57
C LEU A 489 9.99 2.54 25.34
N MET A 490 9.76 1.22 25.25
CA MET A 490 8.67 0.53 25.95
C MET A 490 8.86 0.52 27.46
N VAL A 491 10.08 0.26 27.92
CA VAL A 491 10.42 0.29 29.35
C VAL A 491 10.20 1.68 29.90
N ASN A 492 10.75 2.71 29.25
CA ASN A 492 10.62 4.10 29.69
C ASN A 492 9.16 4.53 29.75
N TYR A 493 8.33 4.14 28.78
CA TYR A 493 6.90 4.45 28.80
C TYR A 493 6.20 3.89 30.04
N LEU A 494 6.44 2.62 30.37
CA LEU A 494 5.83 2.00 31.56
C LEU A 494 6.31 2.69 32.85
N LEU A 495 7.62 2.95 32.95
CA LEU A 495 8.20 3.61 34.12
C LEU A 495 7.67 5.03 34.28
N GLU A 496 7.50 5.76 33.19
CA GLU A 496 6.96 7.11 33.18
C GLU A 496 5.49 7.14 33.61
N LEU A 497 4.66 6.20 33.14
CA LEU A 497 3.29 6.06 33.65
C LEU A 497 3.30 5.81 35.16
N ASN A 498 4.18 4.95 35.66
CA ASN A 498 4.28 4.66 37.09
C ASN A 498 4.76 5.88 37.90
N ARG A 499 5.64 6.72 37.35
CA ARG A 499 6.15 7.94 38.01
C ARG A 499 5.03 8.88 38.45
N HIS A 500 3.97 9.02 37.64
CA HIS A 500 2.81 9.87 37.94
C HIS A 500 2.04 9.42 39.19
N PHE A 501 2.24 8.17 39.62
CA PHE A 501 1.54 7.56 40.74
C PHE A 501 2.50 7.07 41.85
N ARG A 502 3.72 7.61 41.91
CA ARG A 502 4.74 7.22 42.91
C ARG A 502 4.28 7.33 44.37
N GLU A 503 3.33 8.22 44.65
CA GLU A 503 2.73 8.39 45.97
C GLU A 503 1.98 7.13 46.47
N LEU A 504 1.62 6.20 45.57
CA LEU A 504 0.97 4.93 45.89
C LEU A 504 1.94 3.82 46.35
N GLY A 505 3.26 4.08 46.36
CA GLY A 505 4.26 3.24 47.05
C GLY A 505 4.77 1.99 46.32
N PHE A 506 4.45 1.79 45.03
CA PHE A 506 5.00 0.68 44.24
C PHE A 506 6.31 1.07 43.53
N ASP A 507 7.39 0.35 43.83
CA ASP A 507 8.70 0.55 43.22
C ASP A 507 8.72 0.18 41.71
N ASP A 508 9.49 0.95 40.94
CA ASP A 508 9.65 0.83 39.49
C ASP A 508 10.13 -0.58 39.08
N SER A 509 11.03 -1.20 39.86
CA SER A 509 11.53 -2.56 39.61
C SER A 509 10.45 -3.63 39.79
N LEU A 510 9.56 -3.45 40.77
CA LEU A 510 8.48 -4.38 41.06
C LEU A 510 7.40 -4.32 39.98
N VAL A 511 6.98 -3.10 39.61
CA VAL A 511 6.00 -2.85 38.54
C VAL A 511 6.50 -3.43 37.22
N PHE A 512 7.76 -3.15 36.86
CA PHE A 512 8.35 -3.64 35.63
C PHE A 512 8.44 -5.18 35.60
N ARG A 513 8.89 -5.81 36.68
CA ARG A 513 9.00 -7.28 36.76
C ARG A 513 7.64 -7.96 36.59
N ILE A 514 6.62 -7.43 37.26
CA ILE A 514 5.27 -8.00 37.24
C ILE A 514 4.59 -7.77 35.88
N ALA A 515 4.74 -6.58 35.30
CA ALA A 515 4.22 -6.30 33.96
C ALA A 515 4.82 -7.25 32.89
N LYS A 516 6.12 -7.54 32.95
CA LYS A 516 6.76 -8.54 32.07
C LYS A 516 6.20 -9.95 32.23
N LEU A 517 5.93 -10.37 33.47
CA LEU A 517 5.35 -11.68 33.76
C LEU A 517 3.92 -11.78 33.21
N ILE A 518 3.07 -10.79 33.51
CA ILE A 518 1.70 -10.75 33.01
C ILE A 518 1.69 -10.71 31.48
N ALA A 519 2.60 -9.94 30.86
CA ALA A 519 2.71 -9.87 29.41
C ALA A 519 3.04 -11.24 28.79
N TRP A 520 4.00 -11.97 29.36
CA TRP A 520 4.30 -13.32 28.90
C TRP A 520 3.12 -14.27 29.08
N GLU A 521 2.42 -14.20 30.21
CA GLU A 521 1.21 -15.00 30.46
C GLU A 521 0.08 -14.74 29.46
N CYS A 522 -0.10 -13.48 29.06
CA CYS A 522 -1.05 -13.11 28.01
C CYS A 522 -0.64 -13.59 26.61
N LEU A 523 0.64 -13.94 26.38
CA LEU A 523 1.15 -14.33 25.06
C LEU A 523 1.51 -15.83 24.96
N LYS A 524 1.85 -16.51 26.04
CA LYS A 524 2.54 -17.82 26.00
C LYS A 524 1.79 -18.92 25.24
N GLU A 525 0.46 -18.91 25.28
CA GLU A 525 -0.39 -19.90 24.61
C GLU A 525 -0.48 -19.63 23.11
N GLN A 526 -0.59 -18.35 22.73
CA GLN A 526 -0.90 -17.95 21.36
C GLN A 526 0.25 -17.31 20.57
N TYR A 527 1.33 -16.92 21.25
CA TYR A 527 2.40 -16.05 20.75
C TYR A 527 1.89 -14.75 20.11
N SER A 528 0.69 -14.34 20.51
CA SER A 528 0.01 -13.10 20.15
C SER A 528 -0.74 -12.60 21.39
N PRO A 529 -0.92 -11.29 21.58
CA PRO A 529 -1.62 -10.75 22.75
C PRO A 529 -3.02 -11.37 22.92
N SER A 530 -3.28 -11.97 24.08
CA SER A 530 -4.54 -12.65 24.42
C SER A 530 -4.93 -12.45 25.90
N ILE A 531 -5.98 -13.13 26.37
CA ILE A 531 -6.47 -13.04 27.75
C ILE A 531 -5.76 -14.09 28.62
N ALA A 532 -5.17 -13.66 29.72
CA ALA A 532 -4.62 -14.53 30.76
C ALA A 532 -5.62 -14.74 31.91
N ASN A 533 -5.60 -15.90 32.56
CA ASN A 533 -6.46 -16.19 33.69
C ASN A 533 -6.02 -15.42 34.95
N LYS A 534 -6.91 -14.61 35.52
CA LYS A 534 -6.63 -13.74 36.68
C LYS A 534 -6.30 -14.53 37.94
N ASN A 535 -7.00 -15.63 38.21
CA ASN A 535 -6.73 -16.45 39.39
C ASN A 535 -5.34 -17.08 39.31
N PHE A 536 -4.96 -17.58 38.13
CA PHE A 536 -3.62 -18.08 37.89
C PHE A 536 -2.55 -16.99 38.06
N LEU A 537 -2.81 -15.77 37.54
CA LEU A 537 -1.91 -14.63 37.76
C LEU A 537 -1.73 -14.33 39.25
N LEU A 538 -2.80 -14.36 40.05
CA LEU A 538 -2.71 -14.11 41.49
C LEU A 538 -1.96 -15.21 42.25
N GLU A 539 -1.93 -16.44 41.74
CA GLU A 539 -1.13 -17.54 42.30
C GLU A 539 0.37 -17.39 42.05
N ILE A 540 0.76 -16.87 40.88
CA ILE A 540 2.18 -16.70 40.51
C ILE A 540 2.76 -15.35 41.00
N LEU A 541 1.91 -14.39 41.33
CA LEU A 541 2.32 -13.08 41.83
C LEU A 541 2.67 -13.12 43.33
N PRO A 542 3.53 -12.22 43.83
CA PRO A 542 3.87 -12.17 45.24
C PRO A 542 2.60 -11.95 46.10
N PRO A 543 2.31 -12.79 47.10
CA PRO A 543 1.02 -12.77 47.82
C PRO A 543 0.77 -11.48 48.61
N GLU A 544 1.83 -10.77 49.01
CA GLU A 544 1.70 -9.51 49.75
C GLU A 544 1.29 -8.32 48.85
N ASN A 545 1.64 -8.35 47.55
CA ASN A 545 1.52 -7.18 46.65
C ASN A 545 0.78 -7.46 45.33
N GLY A 546 0.48 -8.73 45.01
CA GLY A 546 -0.05 -9.15 43.70
C GLY A 546 -1.40 -8.53 43.33
N GLN A 547 -2.37 -8.52 44.25
CA GLN A 547 -3.67 -7.90 44.01
C GLN A 547 -3.59 -6.37 43.91
N GLY A 548 -2.76 -5.76 44.76
CA GLY A 548 -2.56 -4.31 44.79
C GLY A 548 -1.93 -3.79 43.51
N ILE A 549 -0.91 -4.48 43.00
CA ILE A 549 -0.22 -4.08 41.77
C ILE A 549 -1.07 -4.35 40.53
N LEU A 550 -1.83 -5.44 40.49
CA LEU A 550 -2.75 -5.73 39.40
C LEU A 550 -3.82 -4.62 39.29
N SER A 551 -4.36 -4.19 40.45
CA SER A 551 -5.28 -3.06 40.52
C SER A 551 -4.61 -1.75 40.10
N HIS A 552 -3.33 -1.56 40.41
CA HIS A 552 -2.57 -0.38 40.01
C HIS A 552 -2.33 -0.33 38.49
N LEU A 553 -1.93 -1.46 37.88
CA LEU A 553 -1.75 -1.58 36.43
C LEU A 553 -3.06 -1.33 35.65
N GLU A 554 -4.20 -1.70 36.23
CA GLU A 554 -5.54 -1.54 35.64
C GLU A 554 -6.11 -0.12 35.84
N LEU A 555 -6.23 0.33 37.09
CA LEU A 555 -6.96 1.55 37.43
C LEU A 555 -6.13 2.82 37.25
N ASN A 556 -4.83 2.75 37.57
CA ASN A 556 -3.95 3.92 37.55
C ASN A 556 -3.19 4.00 36.23
N LEU A 557 -2.48 2.93 35.85
CA LEU A 557 -1.68 2.93 34.62
C LEU A 557 -2.54 2.65 33.38
N GLY A 558 -3.65 1.92 33.53
CA GLY A 558 -4.55 1.57 32.43
C GLY A 558 -3.89 0.83 31.28
N ILE A 559 -2.86 0.04 31.58
CA ILE A 559 -2.12 -0.80 30.62
C ILE A 559 -2.69 -2.22 30.52
N ILE A 560 -3.51 -2.60 31.49
CA ILE A 560 -4.27 -3.85 31.50
C ILE A 560 -5.76 -3.59 31.77
N GLN A 561 -6.60 -4.56 31.44
CA GLN A 561 -8.03 -4.55 31.70
C GLN A 561 -8.48 -5.94 32.17
N THR A 562 -9.30 -5.99 33.23
CA THR A 562 -9.94 -7.21 33.73
C THR A 562 -11.23 -7.49 32.95
N THR A 563 -11.60 -8.77 32.81
CA THR A 563 -12.87 -9.22 32.25
C THR A 563 -14.08 -8.92 33.14
N VAL A 564 -15.29 -8.78 32.56
CA VAL A 564 -16.53 -8.51 33.30
C VAL A 564 -16.93 -9.69 34.20
N ASP A 565 -16.54 -10.92 33.87
CA ASP A 565 -16.65 -12.08 34.77
C ASP A 565 -15.56 -12.09 35.87
N PHE A 566 -14.64 -11.13 35.83
CA PHE A 566 -13.49 -10.98 36.72
C PHE A 566 -12.48 -12.15 36.69
N GLU A 567 -12.56 -13.05 35.70
CA GLU A 567 -11.71 -14.25 35.62
C GLU A 567 -10.47 -14.10 34.74
N GLY A 568 -10.38 -13.04 33.93
CA GLY A 568 -9.31 -12.83 32.94
C GLY A 568 -8.74 -11.42 32.92
N VAL A 569 -7.52 -11.28 32.39
CA VAL A 569 -6.76 -10.03 32.27
C VAL A 569 -6.11 -9.96 30.88
N ARG A 570 -6.15 -8.80 30.22
CA ARG A 570 -5.42 -8.54 28.96
C ARG A 570 -4.69 -7.21 28.98
N PHE A 571 -3.70 -7.03 28.12
CA PHE A 571 -3.07 -5.73 27.87
C PHE A 571 -3.93 -4.84 26.95
N THR A 572 -3.90 -3.53 27.19
CA THR A 572 -4.59 -2.53 26.36
C THR A 572 -3.76 -2.07 25.17
N ILE A 573 -2.44 -2.28 25.21
CA ILE A 573 -1.48 -1.91 24.17
C ILE A 573 -0.72 -3.17 23.72
N ASP A 574 -1.09 -3.69 22.56
CA ASP A 574 -0.53 -4.94 22.03
C ASP A 574 0.99 -4.91 21.87
N PRO A 575 1.60 -3.88 21.24
CA PRO A 575 3.06 -3.85 21.11
C PRO A 575 3.77 -3.78 22.47
N LEU A 576 3.18 -3.12 23.47
CA LEU A 576 3.75 -3.08 24.82
C LEU A 576 3.78 -4.49 25.44
N ALA A 577 2.70 -5.26 25.27
CA ALA A 577 2.65 -6.66 25.73
C ALA A 577 3.72 -7.52 25.02
N GLU A 578 3.86 -7.38 23.70
CA GLU A 578 4.83 -8.13 22.89
C GLU A 578 6.28 -7.85 23.32
N TYR A 579 6.66 -6.59 23.49
CA TYR A 579 8.02 -6.22 23.92
C TYR A 579 8.28 -6.58 25.40
N LEU A 580 7.31 -6.43 26.30
CA LEU A 580 7.45 -6.86 27.70
C LEU A 580 7.60 -8.37 27.82
N ALA A 581 6.85 -9.15 27.04
CA ALA A 581 7.01 -10.60 26.93
C ALA A 581 8.37 -10.98 26.33
N GLY A 582 8.83 -10.26 25.31
CA GLY A 582 10.18 -10.44 24.73
C GLY A 582 11.29 -10.21 25.76
N LEU A 583 11.20 -9.14 26.54
CA LEU A 583 12.12 -8.83 27.64
C LEU A 583 12.04 -9.84 28.79
N HIS A 584 10.90 -10.48 29.01
CA HIS A 584 10.76 -11.58 29.96
C HIS A 584 11.56 -12.79 29.50
N LEU A 585 11.36 -13.23 28.25
CA LEU A 585 12.04 -14.39 27.68
C LEU A 585 13.53 -14.20 27.57
N VAL A 586 14.00 -13.04 27.12
CA VAL A 586 15.44 -12.75 27.04
C VAL A 586 16.10 -12.84 28.41
N ALA A 587 15.42 -12.36 29.46
CA ALA A 587 15.92 -12.44 30.83
C ALA A 587 15.92 -13.88 31.39
N ASP A 588 14.94 -14.72 31.04
CA ASP A 588 14.86 -16.12 31.50
C ASP A 588 15.78 -17.07 30.71
N PHE A 589 15.97 -16.81 29.40
CA PHE A 589 16.69 -17.72 28.51
C PHE A 589 18.18 -17.41 28.47
N GLY A 590 18.57 -16.13 28.49
CA GLY A 590 19.97 -15.71 28.39
C GLY A 590 20.71 -16.40 27.24
N LYS A 591 21.80 -17.13 27.57
CA LYS A 591 22.61 -17.91 26.62
C LYS A 591 22.25 -19.40 26.51
N ASP A 592 21.14 -19.84 27.10
CA ASP A 592 20.72 -21.25 27.05
C ASP A 592 20.19 -21.63 25.65
N SER A 593 21.02 -22.32 24.86
CA SER A 593 20.66 -22.73 23.50
C SER A 593 19.47 -23.69 23.46
N SER A 594 19.29 -24.52 24.49
CA SER A 594 18.23 -25.54 24.50
C SER A 594 16.85 -24.89 24.65
N LYS A 595 16.74 -23.87 25.51
CA LYS A 595 15.51 -23.07 25.66
C LYS A 595 15.17 -22.32 24.36
N TRP A 596 16.17 -21.68 23.74
CA TRP A 596 15.98 -20.95 22.48
C TRP A 596 15.55 -21.86 21.32
N ASP A 597 16.20 -23.01 21.14
CA ASP A 597 15.87 -23.94 20.06
C ASP A 597 14.47 -24.57 20.25
N ALA A 598 14.07 -24.85 21.51
CA ALA A 598 12.73 -25.34 21.82
C ALA A 598 11.64 -24.30 21.50
N LEU A 599 11.86 -23.03 21.84
CA LEU A 599 10.92 -21.95 21.52
C LEU A 599 10.84 -21.71 20.01
N ILE A 600 11.98 -21.62 19.33
CA ILE A 600 12.05 -21.41 17.87
C ILE A 600 11.30 -22.53 17.13
N SER A 601 11.44 -23.78 17.56
CA SER A 601 10.71 -24.91 16.97
C SER A 601 9.17 -24.78 17.13
N LYS A 602 8.71 -24.26 18.28
CA LYS A 602 7.27 -23.99 18.49
C LYS A 602 6.78 -22.84 17.61
N LEU A 603 7.57 -21.78 17.48
CA LEU A 603 7.27 -20.62 16.64
C LEU A 603 7.24 -20.97 15.15
N GLU A 604 8.16 -21.82 14.68
CA GLU A 604 8.23 -22.30 13.29
C GLU A 604 6.97 -23.05 12.84
N ASN A 605 6.39 -23.87 13.71
CA ASN A 605 5.17 -24.60 13.39
C ASN A 605 3.96 -23.68 13.29
N ARG A 606 3.96 -22.57 14.04
CA ARG A 606 2.85 -21.63 14.09
C ARG A 606 2.95 -20.53 13.03
N SER A 607 4.14 -20.02 12.73
CA SER A 607 4.34 -19.00 11.68
C SER A 607 3.89 -19.48 10.30
N LYS A 608 4.02 -20.78 10.02
CA LYS A 608 3.52 -21.40 8.78
C LYS A 608 1.99 -21.39 8.65
N SER A 609 1.26 -21.04 9.72
CA SER A 609 -0.20 -21.13 9.80
C SER A 609 -0.93 -19.79 9.93
N SER A 610 -0.25 -18.69 10.34
CA SER A 610 -0.89 -17.38 10.55
C SER A 610 0.13 -16.23 10.62
N ASP A 611 -0.20 -15.07 10.02
CA ASP A 611 0.56 -13.81 10.11
C ASP A 611 0.46 -13.14 11.50
N GLU A 612 -0.36 -13.68 12.40
CA GLU A 612 -0.72 -13.05 13.68
C GLU A 612 0.43 -12.94 14.70
N ILE A 613 1.44 -13.81 14.60
CA ILE A 613 2.56 -13.83 15.57
C ILE A 613 3.71 -12.90 15.17
N ASN A 614 3.60 -12.20 14.04
CA ASN A 614 4.71 -11.42 13.51
C ASN A 614 5.11 -10.27 14.45
N GLY A 615 4.15 -9.60 15.09
CA GLY A 615 4.43 -8.54 16.06
C GLY A 615 5.31 -9.02 17.21
N PHE A 616 4.98 -10.18 17.78
CA PHE A 616 5.80 -10.81 18.82
C PHE A 616 7.19 -11.25 18.33
N LEU A 617 7.31 -11.76 17.10
CA LEU A 617 8.60 -12.15 16.52
C LEU A 617 9.54 -10.95 16.32
N VAL A 618 9.00 -9.82 15.85
CA VAL A 618 9.72 -8.55 15.72
C VAL A 618 10.18 -8.09 17.11
N ALA A 619 9.26 -8.03 18.07
CA ALA A 619 9.54 -7.56 19.42
C ALA A 619 10.61 -8.40 20.13
N LEU A 620 10.52 -9.73 20.04
CA LEU A 620 11.49 -10.65 20.64
C LEU A 620 12.88 -10.50 20.01
N ARG A 621 12.95 -10.35 18.68
CA ARG A 621 14.20 -10.07 17.96
C ARG A 621 14.84 -8.78 18.45
N ASP A 622 14.07 -7.69 18.51
CA ASP A 622 14.56 -6.38 18.94
C ASP A 622 15.05 -6.42 20.39
N CYS A 623 14.35 -7.14 21.27
CA CYS A 623 14.79 -7.37 22.64
C CYS A 623 16.12 -8.14 22.71
N CYS A 624 16.33 -9.15 21.85
CA CYS A 624 17.61 -9.86 21.76
C CYS A 624 18.73 -8.93 21.27
N LEU A 625 18.46 -8.06 20.30
CA LEU A 625 19.45 -7.11 19.75
C LEU A 625 19.83 -6.04 20.79
N ALA A 626 18.86 -5.49 21.52
CA ALA A 626 19.09 -4.48 22.55
C ALA A 626 19.96 -4.99 23.72
N ARG A 627 19.94 -6.30 24.01
CA ARG A 627 20.82 -6.93 25.02
C ARG A 627 22.21 -7.29 24.51
N GLY A 628 22.37 -7.43 23.20
CA GLY A 628 23.65 -7.72 22.56
C GLY A 628 24.18 -9.14 22.77
N ALA A 629 25.32 -9.41 22.14
CA ALA A 629 26.01 -10.71 22.13
C ALA A 629 26.48 -11.20 23.50
N GLU A 630 26.62 -10.27 24.45
CA GLU A 630 27.10 -10.55 25.80
C GLU A 630 26.07 -11.27 26.66
N GLU A 631 24.77 -11.10 26.39
CA GLU A 631 23.68 -11.68 27.17
C GLU A 631 22.85 -12.73 26.40
N VAL A 632 22.82 -12.66 25.05
CA VAL A 632 22.03 -13.56 24.18
C VAL A 632 22.90 -14.17 23.08
N LEU A 633 22.57 -15.38 22.62
CA LEU A 633 23.25 -16.04 21.49
C LEU A 633 23.05 -15.27 20.18
N ASN A 634 24.14 -14.90 19.50
CA ASN A 634 24.13 -14.16 18.23
C ASN A 634 23.34 -14.81 17.09
N THR A 635 23.09 -16.13 17.16
CA THR A 635 22.33 -16.87 16.16
C THR A 635 20.81 -16.68 16.29
N VAL A 636 20.31 -16.27 17.46
CA VAL A 636 18.87 -16.19 17.78
C VAL A 636 18.16 -15.06 17.01
N PRO A 637 18.66 -13.80 17.00
CA PRO A 637 17.99 -12.72 16.24
C PRO A 637 17.82 -13.05 14.75
N GLY A 638 18.83 -13.67 14.14
CA GLY A 638 18.79 -14.08 12.73
C GLY A 638 17.87 -15.28 12.43
N LYS A 639 17.56 -16.12 13.44
CA LYS A 639 16.52 -17.15 13.31
C LYS A 639 15.13 -16.52 13.44
N LEU A 640 14.92 -15.66 14.43
CA LEU A 640 13.65 -14.95 14.66
C LEU A 640 13.24 -14.06 13.48
N ALA A 641 14.20 -13.33 12.89
CA ALA A 641 13.97 -12.53 11.69
C ALA A 641 13.48 -13.35 10.49
N ARG A 642 13.95 -14.61 10.36
CA ARG A 642 13.50 -15.54 9.33
C ARG A 642 12.07 -16.02 9.54
N LEU A 643 11.65 -16.18 10.79
CA LEU A 643 10.29 -16.62 11.13
C LEU A 643 9.24 -15.53 10.96
N GLY A 644 9.58 -14.27 11.25
CA GLY A 644 8.66 -13.14 11.13
C GLY A 644 8.46 -12.63 9.69
N GLY A 645 8.98 -13.33 8.67
CA GLY A 645 8.95 -12.83 7.29
C GLY A 645 9.78 -11.56 7.07
N ILE A 646 10.45 -11.02 8.10
CA ILE A 646 11.34 -9.85 7.99
C ILE A 646 12.63 -10.23 7.23
N ALA A 647 12.95 -11.53 7.12
CA ALA A 647 13.99 -12.05 6.24
C ALA A 647 13.50 -12.42 4.83
N SER A 648 12.38 -11.86 4.39
CA SER A 648 12.09 -11.57 2.99
C SER A 648 12.26 -10.06 2.86
N ILE A 649 13.45 -9.49 2.68
CA ILE A 649 14.35 -9.62 1.54
C ILE A 649 15.78 -9.49 2.10
N LEU A 650 16.56 -10.57 2.06
CA LEU A 650 18.02 -10.44 2.07
C LEU A 650 18.37 -9.62 0.83
N LYS A 651 18.58 -8.29 1.00
CA LYS A 651 19.02 -7.30 0.00
C LYS A 651 19.00 -7.88 -1.42
N ASP A 652 17.96 -7.65 -2.22
CA ASP A 652 17.83 -8.21 -3.59
C ASP A 652 19.13 -8.08 -4.41
N VAL A 653 19.96 -7.10 -4.05
CA VAL A 653 21.28 -6.90 -4.63
C VAL A 653 22.41 -6.66 -3.61
N VAL A 654 23.64 -7.05 -3.93
CA VAL A 654 24.89 -6.63 -3.28
C VAL A 654 25.41 -5.40 -4.02
N LYS A 655 25.26 -4.19 -3.45
CA LYS A 655 25.70 -2.97 -4.13
C LYS A 655 27.18 -2.71 -3.88
N VAL A 656 27.98 -2.53 -4.93
CA VAL A 656 29.43 -2.27 -4.86
C VAL A 656 29.76 -0.97 -5.57
N GLY A 657 30.72 -0.22 -5.04
CA GLY A 657 31.22 1.00 -5.65
C GLY A 657 32.35 0.69 -6.61
N VAL A 658 32.36 1.35 -7.77
CA VAL A 658 33.47 1.32 -8.71
C VAL A 658 33.95 2.75 -8.92
N LEU A 659 35.20 3.03 -8.52
CA LEU A 659 35.76 4.37 -8.50
C LEU A 659 37.08 4.39 -9.27
N HIS A 660 37.00 4.78 -10.53
CA HIS A 660 38.12 4.84 -11.46
C HIS A 660 38.00 6.11 -12.33
N SER A 661 39.11 6.56 -12.91
CA SER A 661 39.10 7.66 -13.88
C SER A 661 38.50 7.20 -15.21
N LEU A 662 37.29 7.66 -15.52
CA LEU A 662 36.67 7.50 -16.84
C LEU A 662 37.04 8.63 -17.80
N THR A 663 37.50 9.75 -17.25
CA THR A 663 38.04 10.90 -17.96
C THR A 663 39.37 11.37 -17.36
N GLY A 664 40.13 12.18 -18.10
CA GLY A 664 41.44 12.70 -17.68
C GLY A 664 42.64 11.86 -18.14
N ASN A 665 43.83 12.21 -17.65
CA ASN A 665 45.12 11.65 -18.12
C ASN A 665 45.25 10.13 -17.92
N MET A 666 44.50 9.56 -16.96
CA MET A 666 44.53 8.13 -16.64
C MET A 666 43.39 7.33 -17.29
N GLN A 667 42.52 7.95 -18.11
CA GLN A 667 41.34 7.28 -18.66
C GLN A 667 41.67 6.04 -19.52
N ILE A 668 42.81 6.05 -20.21
CA ILE A 668 43.25 4.94 -21.09
C ILE A 668 43.54 3.70 -20.23
N SER A 669 44.20 3.90 -19.10
CA SER A 669 44.60 2.82 -18.19
C SER A 669 43.46 2.39 -17.27
N GLU A 670 42.64 3.32 -16.77
CA GLU A 670 41.64 3.03 -15.72
C GLU A 670 40.28 2.55 -16.25
N ARG A 671 39.83 2.99 -17.43
CA ARG A 671 38.54 2.57 -17.98
C ARG A 671 38.45 1.05 -18.24
N PRO A 672 39.49 0.37 -18.74
CA PRO A 672 39.48 -1.09 -18.85
C PRO A 672 39.32 -1.85 -17.53
N LEU A 673 39.64 -1.26 -16.37
CA LEU A 673 39.45 -1.92 -15.07
C LEU A 673 37.98 -2.01 -14.71
N VAL A 674 37.22 -0.94 -15.00
CA VAL A 674 35.75 -0.94 -14.87
C VAL A 674 35.14 -2.02 -15.75
N ASP A 675 35.64 -2.15 -16.99
CA ASP A 675 35.20 -3.20 -17.91
C ASP A 675 35.43 -4.61 -17.34
N ALA A 676 36.58 -4.87 -16.71
CA ALA A 676 36.87 -6.16 -16.08
C ALA A 676 36.01 -6.44 -14.83
N ILE A 677 35.74 -5.43 -14.02
CA ILE A 677 34.84 -5.53 -12.86
C ILE A 677 33.43 -5.90 -13.34
N GLU A 678 32.93 -5.23 -14.38
CA GLU A 678 31.62 -5.53 -14.97
C GLU A 678 31.54 -6.96 -15.51
N VAL A 679 32.58 -7.44 -16.20
CA VAL A 679 32.64 -8.84 -16.69
C VAL A 679 32.59 -9.83 -15.53
N ALA A 680 33.36 -9.62 -14.46
CA ALA A 680 33.34 -10.49 -13.29
C ALA A 680 31.98 -10.49 -12.59
N VAL A 681 31.37 -9.31 -12.40
CA VAL A 681 30.02 -9.15 -11.82
C VAL A 681 28.97 -9.88 -12.65
N ASP A 682 29.01 -9.74 -13.97
CA ASP A 682 28.11 -10.43 -14.90
C ASP A 682 28.20 -11.94 -14.79
N GLU A 683 29.41 -12.49 -14.74
CA GLU A 683 29.62 -13.92 -14.57
C GLU A 683 29.05 -14.44 -13.25
N ILE A 684 29.31 -13.74 -12.14
CA ILE A 684 28.80 -14.10 -10.82
C ILE A 684 27.26 -14.02 -10.80
N ASN A 685 26.69 -12.98 -11.40
CA ASN A 685 25.25 -12.80 -11.48
C ASN A 685 24.55 -13.87 -12.33
N ARG A 686 25.17 -14.29 -13.45
CA ARG A 686 24.67 -15.41 -14.27
C ARG A 686 24.69 -16.74 -13.52
N GLN A 687 25.54 -16.88 -12.51
CA GLN A 687 25.62 -18.05 -11.64
C GLN A 687 24.65 -17.98 -10.43
N GLY A 688 23.72 -17.03 -10.42
CA GLY A 688 22.74 -16.85 -9.34
C GLY A 688 23.14 -15.82 -8.28
N GLY A 689 24.22 -15.07 -8.53
CA GLY A 689 24.72 -14.05 -7.61
C GLY A 689 25.41 -14.64 -6.38
N VAL A 690 25.50 -13.85 -5.31
CA VAL A 690 26.13 -14.25 -4.05
C VAL A 690 25.06 -14.35 -2.96
N LEU A 691 24.96 -15.51 -2.32
CA LEU A 691 23.87 -15.81 -1.37
C LEU A 691 22.46 -15.61 -1.97
N GLY A 692 22.32 -15.85 -3.29
CA GLY A 692 21.07 -15.64 -4.04
C GLY A 692 20.78 -14.19 -4.43
N ARG A 693 21.71 -13.26 -4.17
CA ARG A 693 21.57 -11.82 -4.42
C ARG A 693 22.48 -11.37 -5.57
N LYS A 694 21.97 -10.55 -6.49
CA LYS A 694 22.80 -10.06 -7.62
C LYS A 694 23.73 -8.94 -7.20
N ILE A 695 24.97 -8.91 -7.67
CA ILE A 695 25.87 -7.76 -7.49
C ILE A 695 25.43 -6.62 -8.43
N VAL A 696 25.31 -5.40 -7.91
CA VAL A 696 25.00 -4.18 -8.68
C VAL A 696 26.09 -3.14 -8.47
N ILE A 697 26.57 -2.55 -9.57
CA ILE A 697 27.63 -1.55 -9.56
C ILE A 697 27.04 -0.15 -9.45
N ALA A 698 27.57 0.66 -8.54
CA ALA A 698 27.49 2.12 -8.58
C ALA A 698 28.86 2.66 -9.01
N SER A 699 28.93 3.25 -10.20
CA SER A 699 30.19 3.73 -10.78
C SER A 699 30.29 5.25 -10.67
N GLU A 700 31.46 5.74 -10.27
CA GLU A 700 31.79 7.17 -10.24
C GLU A 700 33.10 7.46 -10.98
N ASP A 701 33.17 8.62 -11.62
CA ASP A 701 34.35 9.07 -12.37
C ASP A 701 35.28 9.91 -11.48
N GLY A 702 36.50 9.39 -11.27
CA GLY A 702 37.56 10.05 -10.50
C GLY A 702 38.29 11.17 -11.26
N LYS A 703 38.10 11.31 -12.58
CA LYS A 703 38.63 12.40 -13.43
C LYS A 703 40.15 12.62 -13.35
N SER A 704 40.92 11.60 -12.96
CA SER A 704 42.35 11.73 -12.65
C SER A 704 42.67 12.83 -11.63
N ASN A 705 41.77 13.07 -10.66
CA ASN A 705 41.93 14.11 -9.64
C ASN A 705 41.66 13.55 -8.24
N ASP A 706 42.67 13.58 -7.38
CA ASP A 706 42.64 12.89 -6.09
C ASP A 706 41.56 13.43 -5.12
N LEU A 707 41.24 14.74 -5.18
CA LEU A 707 40.15 15.33 -4.40
C LEU A 707 38.77 14.88 -4.89
N VAL A 708 38.60 14.72 -6.20
CA VAL A 708 37.38 14.16 -6.79
C VAL A 708 37.22 12.71 -6.37
N PHE A 709 38.29 11.91 -6.35
CA PHE A 709 38.27 10.55 -5.82
C PHE A 709 37.77 10.52 -4.37
N ALA A 710 38.28 11.40 -3.50
CA ALA A 710 37.82 11.51 -2.11
C ALA A 710 36.32 11.87 -2.02
N GLU A 711 35.87 12.89 -2.76
CA GLU A 711 34.45 13.29 -2.82
C GLU A 711 33.55 12.14 -3.28
N LYS A 712 33.94 11.43 -4.35
CA LYS A 712 33.14 10.33 -4.90
C LYS A 712 33.16 9.09 -4.02
N ALA A 713 34.25 8.81 -3.32
CA ALA A 713 34.27 7.75 -2.32
C ALA A 713 33.26 8.03 -1.19
N LYS A 714 33.18 9.28 -0.71
CA LYS A 714 32.19 9.69 0.28
C LYS A 714 30.76 9.49 -0.24
N LYS A 715 30.46 9.93 -1.46
CA LYS A 715 29.15 9.72 -2.11
C LYS A 715 28.80 8.23 -2.20
N LEU A 716 29.74 7.41 -2.68
CA LEU A 716 29.53 5.96 -2.84
C LEU A 716 29.13 5.29 -1.51
N ILE A 717 29.75 5.71 -0.41
CA ILE A 717 29.49 5.17 0.93
C ILE A 717 28.21 5.78 1.53
N ASP A 718 28.08 7.10 1.55
CA ASP A 718 27.03 7.81 2.27
C ASP A 718 25.68 7.81 1.57
N GLU A 719 25.68 8.00 0.26
CA GLU A 719 24.46 8.16 -0.53
C GLU A 719 24.10 6.83 -1.22
N ASP A 720 25.08 6.24 -1.90
CA ASP A 720 24.86 5.02 -2.66
C ASP A 720 24.82 3.76 -1.81
N LYS A 721 25.30 3.82 -0.55
CA LYS A 721 25.29 2.71 0.40
C LYS A 721 25.92 1.43 -0.16
N VAL A 722 27.04 1.59 -0.86
CA VAL A 722 27.83 0.43 -1.32
C VAL A 722 28.44 -0.31 -0.13
N CYS A 723 28.71 -1.60 -0.28
CA CYS A 723 29.34 -2.42 0.78
C CYS A 723 30.86 -2.56 0.64
N SER A 724 31.41 -2.26 -0.53
CA SER A 724 32.86 -2.26 -0.81
C SER A 724 33.10 -1.39 -2.04
N ILE A 725 34.26 -0.75 -2.11
CA ILE A 725 34.69 0.03 -3.27
C ILE A 725 35.81 -0.73 -3.97
N PHE A 726 35.70 -0.90 -5.28
CA PHE A 726 36.77 -1.32 -6.18
C PHE A 726 37.26 -0.07 -6.91
N GLY A 727 38.52 0.29 -6.74
CA GLY A 727 38.93 1.58 -7.30
C GLY A 727 40.34 2.02 -7.01
N CYS A 728 40.60 3.24 -7.45
CA CYS A 728 41.88 3.94 -7.46
C CYS A 728 42.89 3.33 -8.44
N TRP A 729 43.83 4.15 -8.87
CA TRP A 729 45.00 3.75 -9.66
C TRP A 729 46.25 4.41 -9.09
N THR A 730 46.31 5.74 -9.15
CA THR A 730 47.46 6.49 -8.63
C THR A 730 47.49 6.38 -7.11
N SER A 731 48.69 6.28 -6.53
CA SER A 731 48.86 6.28 -5.08
C SER A 731 48.30 7.54 -4.42
N ALA A 732 48.30 8.68 -5.12
CA ALA A 732 47.71 9.92 -4.63
C ALA A 732 46.17 9.82 -4.50
N SER A 733 45.49 9.17 -5.46
CA SER A 733 44.05 8.91 -5.37
C SER A 733 43.73 7.96 -4.21
N ARG A 734 44.52 6.90 -4.04
CA ARG A 734 44.40 5.96 -2.91
C ARG A 734 44.58 6.67 -1.57
N GLN A 735 45.64 7.46 -1.42
CA GLN A 735 45.91 8.20 -0.18
C GLN A 735 44.83 9.24 0.14
N SER A 736 44.17 9.81 -0.86
CA SER A 736 43.04 10.74 -0.65
C SER A 736 41.76 10.02 -0.24
N VAL A 737 41.54 8.80 -0.73
CA VAL A 737 40.37 7.98 -0.42
C VAL A 737 40.52 7.27 0.93
N LEU A 738 41.72 6.83 1.28
CA LEU A 738 42.00 5.98 2.44
C LEU A 738 41.43 6.52 3.78
N PRO A 739 41.60 7.81 4.15
CA PRO A 739 41.04 8.35 5.39
C PRO A 739 39.52 8.23 5.48
N ILE A 740 38.82 8.37 4.34
CA ILE A 740 37.35 8.24 4.28
C ILE A 740 36.93 6.78 4.47
N ILE A 741 37.66 5.85 3.86
CA ILE A 741 37.40 4.41 4.06
C ILE A 741 37.59 4.03 5.53
N GLN A 742 38.66 4.55 6.17
CA GLN A 742 38.97 4.30 7.58
C GLN A 742 37.91 4.89 8.52
N ASP A 743 37.56 6.17 8.35
CA ASP A 743 36.54 6.87 9.17
C ASP A 743 35.19 6.12 9.15
N ARG A 744 34.87 5.46 8.03
CA ARG A 744 33.60 4.78 7.80
C ARG A 744 33.62 3.28 8.02
N ASN A 745 34.74 2.75 8.53
CA ASN A 745 34.96 1.31 8.66
C ASN A 745 34.64 0.52 7.37
N HIS A 746 34.94 1.12 6.22
CA HIS A 746 34.62 0.56 4.92
C HIS A 746 35.81 -0.28 4.39
N LEU A 747 35.64 -0.87 3.21
CA LEU A 747 36.67 -1.64 2.51
C LEU A 747 36.92 -1.11 1.09
N LEU A 748 38.20 -0.95 0.74
CA LEU A 748 38.69 -0.64 -0.60
C LEU A 748 39.45 -1.85 -1.17
N TRP A 749 39.19 -2.19 -2.43
CA TRP A 749 39.92 -3.20 -3.20
C TRP A 749 40.77 -2.49 -4.25
N TYR A 750 42.08 -2.59 -4.12
CA TYR A 750 43.05 -1.80 -4.89
C TYR A 750 43.89 -2.69 -5.82
N PRO A 751 43.65 -2.62 -7.16
CA PRO A 751 44.14 -3.61 -8.13
C PRO A 751 45.51 -3.33 -8.76
N VAL A 752 46.18 -2.25 -8.37
CA VAL A 752 47.36 -1.72 -9.08
C VAL A 752 48.62 -1.81 -8.22
N GLN A 753 49.76 -2.02 -8.89
CA GLN A 753 51.08 -1.97 -8.25
C GLN A 753 51.34 -0.60 -7.63
N TYR A 754 52.06 -0.58 -6.51
CA TYR A 754 52.37 0.67 -5.82
C TYR A 754 53.71 0.64 -5.11
N GLU A 755 54.05 1.76 -4.47
CA GLU A 755 55.36 2.03 -3.87
C GLU A 755 55.65 1.25 -2.60
N GLY A 756 54.66 0.59 -1.98
CA GLY A 756 54.81 0.02 -0.64
C GLY A 756 54.57 1.05 0.46
N MET A 757 55.19 0.82 1.62
CA MET A 757 55.17 1.69 2.80
C MET A 757 53.76 1.96 3.36
N GLU A 758 52.82 1.05 3.13
CA GLU A 758 51.44 1.16 3.60
C GLU A 758 50.89 -0.23 3.94
N CYS A 759 50.20 -0.35 5.07
CA CYS A 759 49.45 -1.54 5.42
C CYS A 759 48.19 -1.15 6.18
N SER A 760 47.09 -0.94 5.47
CA SER A 760 45.81 -0.58 6.07
C SER A 760 44.90 -1.80 6.26
N PRO A 761 44.24 -1.97 7.42
CA PRO A 761 43.19 -2.96 7.57
C PRO A 761 41.97 -2.66 6.68
N HIS A 762 41.84 -1.45 6.14
CA HIS A 762 40.69 -1.07 5.31
C HIS A 762 40.92 -1.23 3.81
N VAL A 763 42.05 -1.81 3.41
CA VAL A 763 42.40 -2.00 1.99
C VAL A 763 42.83 -3.45 1.74
N ILE A 764 42.28 -4.04 0.69
CA ILE A 764 42.76 -5.31 0.11
C ILE A 764 43.61 -4.97 -1.11
N TYR A 765 44.89 -5.30 -1.06
CA TYR A 765 45.87 -4.96 -2.10
C TYR A 765 46.04 -6.15 -3.05
N SER A 766 45.34 -6.09 -4.18
CA SER A 766 45.38 -7.09 -5.27
C SER A 766 46.46 -6.78 -6.32
N GLY A 767 47.02 -5.57 -6.30
CA GLY A 767 48.24 -5.20 -7.00
C GLY A 767 49.53 -5.64 -6.28
N ALA A 768 50.67 -5.47 -6.95
CA ALA A 768 51.97 -5.87 -6.44
C ALA A 768 52.65 -4.82 -5.54
N ALA A 769 53.32 -5.32 -4.50
CA ALA A 769 54.30 -4.55 -3.74
C ALA A 769 55.66 -4.49 -4.49
N PRO A 770 56.59 -3.58 -4.13
CA PRO A 770 57.86 -3.41 -4.84
C PRO A 770 58.71 -4.68 -4.94
N ASN A 771 58.69 -5.55 -3.92
CA ASN A 771 59.43 -6.81 -3.93
C ASN A 771 58.88 -7.85 -4.91
N GLN A 772 57.67 -7.64 -5.42
CA GLN A 772 56.98 -8.53 -6.36
C GLN A 772 57.06 -8.03 -7.81
N GLN A 773 57.66 -6.86 -8.07
CA GLN A 773 57.78 -6.30 -9.43
C GLN A 773 59.08 -5.52 -9.62
N ILE A 774 59.26 -4.40 -8.91
CA ILE A 774 60.40 -3.48 -9.09
C ILE A 774 61.74 -4.18 -8.78
N LEU A 775 61.85 -4.86 -7.63
CA LEU A 775 63.10 -5.51 -7.22
C LEU A 775 63.51 -6.67 -8.16
N PRO A 776 62.60 -7.59 -8.55
CA PRO A 776 62.90 -8.57 -9.59
C PRO A 776 63.29 -7.93 -10.94
N ALA A 777 62.61 -6.86 -11.35
CA ALA A 777 62.87 -6.19 -12.62
C ALA A 777 64.27 -5.57 -12.67
N ILE A 778 64.68 -4.84 -11.62
CA ILE A 778 66.01 -4.24 -11.57
C ILE A 778 67.09 -5.31 -11.46
N GLU A 779 66.87 -6.40 -10.72
CA GLU A 779 67.84 -7.50 -10.63
C GLU A 779 68.06 -8.16 -11.99
N TRP A 780 66.99 -8.40 -12.74
CA TRP A 780 67.08 -8.93 -14.10
C TRP A 780 67.77 -7.96 -15.07
N CYS A 781 67.54 -6.64 -14.93
CA CYS A 781 68.24 -5.64 -15.73
C CYS A 781 69.76 -5.73 -15.50
N LEU A 782 70.18 -5.87 -14.23
CA LEU A 782 71.57 -6.00 -13.85
C LEU A 782 72.21 -7.31 -14.33
N SER A 783 71.45 -8.41 -14.39
CA SER A 783 71.96 -9.70 -14.84
C SER A 783 72.02 -9.84 -16.37
N GLU A 784 70.99 -9.38 -17.08
CA GLU A 784 70.84 -9.66 -18.52
C GLU A 784 71.25 -8.51 -19.44
N LYS A 785 71.27 -7.26 -18.95
CA LYS A 785 71.44 -6.06 -19.80
C LYS A 785 72.70 -5.27 -19.47
N GLY A 786 72.91 -4.95 -18.19
CA GLY A 786 74.09 -4.21 -17.78
C GLY A 786 73.89 -3.43 -16.49
N LYS A 787 74.93 -2.69 -16.09
CA LYS A 787 75.00 -2.03 -14.78
C LYS A 787 74.73 -0.53 -14.84
N ARG A 788 74.77 0.08 -16.03
CA ARG A 788 74.54 1.52 -16.24
C ARG A 788 73.05 1.78 -16.41
N ILE A 789 72.36 2.06 -15.31
CA ILE A 789 70.90 2.28 -15.30
C ILE A 789 70.58 3.77 -15.34
N PHE A 790 69.71 4.21 -16.26
CA PHE A 790 69.14 5.57 -16.25
C PHE A 790 67.69 5.52 -15.77
N LEU A 791 67.31 6.36 -14.83
CA LEU A 791 65.95 6.40 -14.27
C LEU A 791 65.13 7.52 -14.91
N VAL A 792 63.91 7.22 -15.32
CA VAL A 792 62.96 8.23 -15.80
C VAL A 792 61.57 7.97 -15.21
N GLY A 793 60.91 8.99 -14.69
CA GLY A 793 59.61 8.83 -14.03
C GLY A 793 58.68 10.04 -14.14
N SER A 794 57.42 9.83 -13.79
CA SER A 794 56.48 10.95 -13.60
C SER A 794 56.66 11.59 -12.23
N ASP A 795 56.50 12.91 -12.12
CA ASP A 795 56.74 13.66 -10.88
C ASP A 795 55.56 13.56 -9.90
N TYR A 796 55.41 12.42 -9.25
CA TYR A 796 54.50 12.18 -8.12
C TYR A 796 55.00 11.03 -7.23
N VAL A 797 54.24 10.69 -6.18
CA VAL A 797 54.71 9.81 -5.10
C VAL A 797 55.22 8.44 -5.56
N PHE A 798 54.54 7.76 -6.50
CA PHE A 798 54.92 6.39 -6.88
C PHE A 798 56.29 6.34 -7.56
N PRO A 799 56.58 7.08 -8.65
CA PRO A 799 57.88 7.02 -9.31
C PRO A 799 59.01 7.50 -8.42
N GLN A 800 58.79 8.54 -7.60
CA GLN A 800 59.80 9.01 -6.64
C GLN A 800 60.18 7.93 -5.63
N LYS A 801 59.20 7.25 -5.04
CA LYS A 801 59.44 6.17 -4.07
C LYS A 801 59.97 4.89 -4.72
N ALA A 802 59.50 4.54 -5.92
CA ALA A 802 60.04 3.43 -6.69
C ALA A 802 61.52 3.66 -7.01
N ASN A 803 61.89 4.86 -7.47
CA ASN A 803 63.28 5.21 -7.77
C ASN A 803 64.14 5.31 -6.51
N GLU A 804 63.59 5.71 -5.36
CA GLU A 804 64.27 5.64 -4.06
C GLU A 804 64.62 4.19 -3.69
N ILE A 805 63.67 3.25 -3.86
CA ILE A 805 63.90 1.81 -3.64
C ILE A 805 64.96 1.27 -4.60
N ILE A 806 64.89 1.64 -5.89
CA ILE A 806 65.87 1.23 -6.90
C ILE A 806 67.26 1.75 -6.55
N LYS A 807 67.39 3.02 -6.17
CA LYS A 807 68.68 3.60 -5.76
C LYS A 807 69.26 2.90 -4.53
N ALA A 808 68.44 2.60 -3.53
CA ALA A 808 68.88 1.83 -2.37
C ALA A 808 69.34 0.41 -2.76
N TYR A 809 68.63 -0.23 -3.70
CA TYR A 809 69.00 -1.54 -4.26
C TYR A 809 70.33 -1.53 -5.01
N LEU A 810 70.54 -0.54 -5.87
CA LEU A 810 71.79 -0.34 -6.60
C LEU A 810 72.95 -0.08 -5.63
N LYS A 811 72.74 0.78 -4.63
CA LYS A 811 73.76 1.12 -3.63
C LYS A 811 74.22 -0.10 -2.84
N ASN A 812 73.32 -1.02 -2.49
CA ASN A 812 73.67 -2.27 -1.82
C ASN A 812 74.51 -3.24 -2.69
N LYS A 813 74.61 -2.96 -3.99
CA LYS A 813 75.47 -3.68 -4.95
C LYS A 813 76.65 -2.81 -5.43
N ASP A 814 76.96 -1.73 -4.72
CA ASP A 814 78.00 -0.74 -5.05
C ASP A 814 77.80 -0.10 -6.44
N LEU A 815 76.54 0.15 -6.84
CA LEU A 815 76.15 0.79 -8.09
C LEU A 815 75.34 2.07 -7.82
N GLU A 816 75.37 3.00 -8.79
CA GLU A 816 74.60 4.24 -8.80
C GLU A 816 73.99 4.44 -10.19
N PRO A 817 72.81 5.07 -10.32
CA PRO A 817 72.23 5.38 -11.63
C PRO A 817 73.09 6.42 -12.37
N VAL A 818 73.18 6.28 -13.70
CA VAL A 818 73.93 7.21 -14.56
C VAL A 818 73.16 8.51 -14.87
N GLY A 819 71.89 8.57 -14.47
CA GLY A 819 71.02 9.74 -14.56
C GLY A 819 69.63 9.45 -14.00
N GLU A 820 68.92 10.50 -13.58
CA GLU A 820 67.56 10.42 -13.04
C GLU A 820 66.79 11.68 -13.46
N GLU A 821 65.65 11.52 -14.12
CA GLU A 821 64.81 12.63 -14.57
C GLU A 821 63.33 12.42 -14.26
N TYR A 822 62.64 13.49 -13.88
CA TYR A 822 61.21 13.50 -13.64
C TYR A 822 60.48 14.51 -14.54
N ARG A 823 59.28 14.16 -14.98
CA ARG A 823 58.39 15.07 -15.74
C ARG A 823 56.99 15.03 -15.18
N CYS A 824 56.26 16.14 -15.28
CA CYS A 824 54.86 16.18 -14.87
C CYS A 824 54.04 15.09 -15.58
N LEU A 825 53.00 14.56 -14.94
CA LEU A 825 52.16 13.48 -15.50
C LEU A 825 51.54 13.86 -16.87
N ALA A 826 51.26 15.15 -17.08
CA ALA A 826 50.70 15.70 -18.32
C ALA A 826 51.76 16.19 -19.32
N GLU A 827 53.05 16.01 -19.02
CA GLU A 827 54.14 16.46 -19.89
C GLU A 827 54.12 15.69 -21.21
N ARG A 828 54.41 16.40 -22.29
CA ARG A 828 54.46 15.86 -23.65
C ARG A 828 55.77 16.13 -24.36
N ASP A 829 56.68 16.88 -23.75
CA ASP A 829 58.04 17.13 -24.25
C ASP A 829 59.08 16.37 -23.40
N PHE A 830 59.68 15.35 -24.00
CA PHE A 830 60.73 14.54 -23.40
C PHE A 830 62.12 14.82 -24.01
N SER A 831 62.26 15.83 -24.85
CA SER A 831 63.44 16.02 -25.71
C SER A 831 64.71 16.21 -24.89
N SER A 832 64.58 16.98 -23.79
CA SER A 832 65.64 17.19 -22.80
C SER A 832 66.02 15.91 -22.03
N VAL A 833 65.06 15.01 -21.76
CA VAL A 833 65.32 13.71 -21.14
C VAL A 833 66.08 12.82 -22.12
N ILE A 834 65.64 12.77 -23.38
CA ILE A 834 66.28 11.98 -24.44
C ILE A 834 67.73 12.44 -24.68
N SER A 835 67.99 13.75 -24.71
CA SER A 835 69.35 14.28 -24.80
C SER A 835 70.23 13.79 -23.65
N LYS A 836 69.73 13.82 -22.41
CA LYS A 836 70.46 13.34 -21.23
C LYS A 836 70.69 11.82 -21.28
N ILE A 837 69.75 11.04 -21.81
CA ILE A 837 69.91 9.60 -22.03
C ILE A 837 71.06 9.33 -23.01
N LEU A 838 71.10 10.05 -24.13
CA LEU A 838 72.17 9.92 -25.13
C LEU A 838 73.55 10.29 -24.57
N ASP A 839 73.61 11.36 -23.77
CA ASP A 839 74.86 11.80 -23.12
C ASP A 839 75.33 10.79 -22.07
N ALA A 840 74.39 10.23 -21.28
CA ALA A 840 74.68 9.28 -20.21
C ALA A 840 75.05 7.88 -20.72
N LYS A 841 74.65 7.50 -21.95
CA LYS A 841 74.88 6.16 -22.55
C LYS A 841 74.60 5.01 -21.55
N PRO A 842 73.36 4.86 -21.08
CA PRO A 842 72.99 3.76 -20.21
C PRO A 842 72.94 2.43 -20.96
N ASP A 843 73.13 1.33 -20.24
CA ASP A 843 72.89 -0.03 -20.75
C ASP A 843 71.37 -0.31 -20.84
N ILE A 844 70.57 0.36 -20.00
CA ILE A 844 69.11 0.27 -19.99
C ILE A 844 68.49 1.50 -19.29
N VAL A 845 67.33 1.93 -19.79
CA VAL A 845 66.49 2.93 -19.13
C VAL A 845 65.42 2.24 -18.30
N PHE A 846 65.30 2.57 -17.02
CA PHE A 846 64.23 2.12 -16.15
C PHE A 846 63.12 3.18 -16.11
N ASN A 847 61.96 2.84 -16.64
CA ASN A 847 60.83 3.73 -16.88
C ASN A 847 59.69 3.53 -15.85
N THR A 848 59.44 4.58 -15.07
CA THR A 848 58.33 4.72 -14.11
C THR A 848 57.38 5.87 -14.50
N ILE A 849 57.33 6.25 -15.80
CA ILE A 849 56.35 7.21 -16.33
C ILE A 849 54.97 6.54 -16.40
N ASN A 850 53.91 7.26 -16.01
CA ASN A 850 52.52 6.80 -16.08
C ASN A 850 51.67 7.67 -17.02
N GLY A 851 50.57 7.09 -17.53
CA GLY A 851 49.57 7.80 -18.34
C GLY A 851 50.06 8.24 -19.72
N GLU A 852 49.51 9.35 -20.24
CA GLU A 852 49.81 9.88 -21.58
C GLU A 852 51.30 10.18 -21.81
N GLY A 853 52.09 10.44 -20.75
CA GLY A 853 53.53 10.69 -20.85
C GLY A 853 54.31 9.55 -21.52
N ASN A 854 53.87 8.30 -21.37
CA ASN A 854 54.50 7.16 -22.06
C ASN A 854 54.42 7.30 -23.58
N MET A 855 53.32 7.82 -24.14
CA MET A 855 53.18 8.01 -25.58
C MET A 855 54.21 9.00 -26.13
N ALA A 856 54.41 10.12 -25.43
CA ALA A 856 55.39 11.11 -25.83
C ALA A 856 56.82 10.58 -25.69
N PHE A 857 57.15 9.94 -24.57
CA PHE A 857 58.47 9.39 -24.31
C PHE A 857 58.92 8.36 -25.37
N PHE A 858 58.10 7.34 -25.66
CA PHE A 858 58.47 6.30 -26.64
C PHE A 858 58.53 6.84 -28.07
N ARG A 859 57.66 7.80 -28.43
CA ARG A 859 57.72 8.46 -29.73
C ARG A 859 59.02 9.24 -29.91
N GLU A 860 59.40 10.06 -28.93
CA GLU A 860 60.61 10.86 -29.03
C GLU A 860 61.88 10.00 -28.95
N LEU A 861 61.86 8.91 -28.17
CA LEU A 861 62.94 7.92 -28.14
C LEU A 861 63.16 7.30 -29.54
N TYR A 862 62.07 6.94 -30.21
CA TYR A 862 62.10 6.43 -31.59
C TYR A 862 62.56 7.49 -32.60
N GLU A 863 62.06 8.73 -32.52
CA GLU A 863 62.43 9.84 -33.40
C GLU A 863 63.90 10.24 -33.25
N ALA A 864 64.47 10.10 -32.05
CA ALA A 864 65.90 10.27 -31.79
C ALA A 864 66.77 9.11 -32.33
N GLY A 865 66.14 8.07 -32.90
CA GLY A 865 66.82 6.91 -33.47
C GLY A 865 67.38 5.93 -32.45
N ILE A 866 66.94 6.00 -31.19
CA ILE A 866 67.36 5.07 -30.13
C ILE A 866 66.60 3.76 -30.32
N LYS A 867 67.32 2.67 -30.58
CA LYS A 867 66.72 1.35 -30.79
C LYS A 867 66.71 0.53 -29.50
N PRO A 868 65.71 -0.35 -29.29
CA PRO A 868 65.68 -1.28 -28.16
C PRO A 868 66.90 -2.20 -28.07
N ASP A 869 67.55 -2.51 -29.20
CA ASP A 869 68.77 -3.33 -29.24
C ASP A 869 70.01 -2.57 -28.76
N ASP A 870 70.00 -1.23 -28.81
CA ASP A 870 71.09 -0.36 -28.37
C ASP A 870 70.88 0.09 -26.91
N ILE A 871 69.71 0.67 -26.61
CA ILE A 871 69.31 1.12 -25.28
C ILE A 871 67.87 0.63 -25.03
N PRO A 872 67.69 -0.57 -24.46
CA PRO A 872 66.37 -1.06 -24.08
C PRO A 872 65.75 -0.20 -22.99
N VAL A 873 64.44 -0.34 -22.84
CA VAL A 873 63.65 0.29 -21.76
C VAL A 873 63.00 -0.83 -20.97
N MET A 874 63.16 -0.83 -19.65
CA MET A 874 62.39 -1.64 -18.71
C MET A 874 61.29 -0.76 -18.11
N SER A 875 60.03 -1.04 -18.38
CA SER A 875 58.91 -0.31 -17.79
C SER A 875 58.19 -1.13 -16.71
N VAL A 876 57.77 -0.47 -15.64
CA VAL A 876 56.87 -1.01 -14.60
C VAL A 876 55.48 -0.37 -14.65
N SER A 877 55.22 0.37 -15.72
CA SER A 877 54.08 1.30 -15.87
C SER A 877 53.53 1.32 -17.30
N LEU A 878 53.87 0.32 -18.11
CA LEU A 878 53.43 0.16 -19.49
C LEU A 878 52.93 -1.27 -19.68
N ALA A 879 51.68 -1.45 -20.11
CA ALA A 879 51.10 -2.77 -20.37
C ALA A 879 50.48 -2.88 -21.77
N GLU A 880 49.81 -3.98 -22.08
CA GLU A 880 49.24 -4.29 -23.39
C GLU A 880 48.33 -3.16 -23.93
N VAL A 881 47.53 -2.54 -23.04
CA VAL A 881 46.64 -1.42 -23.40
C VAL A 881 47.45 -0.22 -23.88
N GLU A 882 48.46 0.22 -23.12
CA GLU A 882 49.31 1.34 -23.51
C GLU A 882 50.18 0.99 -24.74
N VAL A 883 50.73 -0.22 -24.83
CA VAL A 883 51.48 -0.68 -26.00
C VAL A 883 50.66 -0.54 -27.28
N ARG A 884 49.37 -0.94 -27.22
CA ARG A 884 48.44 -0.77 -28.34
C ARG A 884 48.15 0.69 -28.64
N ALA A 885 47.97 1.52 -27.61
CA ALA A 885 47.66 2.95 -27.76
C ALA A 885 48.84 3.76 -28.33
N ILE A 886 50.07 3.46 -27.90
CA ILE A 886 51.31 4.07 -28.40
C ILE A 886 51.60 3.61 -29.84
N GLY A 887 51.33 2.34 -30.12
CA GLY A 887 51.66 1.69 -31.38
C GLY A 887 52.89 0.78 -31.24
N THR A 888 52.77 -0.45 -31.76
CA THR A 888 53.77 -1.51 -31.55
C THR A 888 55.10 -1.20 -32.21
N THR A 889 55.13 -0.38 -33.28
CA THR A 889 56.38 0.04 -33.94
C THR A 889 57.32 0.81 -33.00
N LEU A 890 56.76 1.60 -32.07
CA LEU A 890 57.54 2.43 -31.15
C LEU A 890 57.99 1.66 -29.89
N THR A 891 57.33 0.55 -29.58
CA THR A 891 57.49 -0.16 -28.29
C THR A 891 58.08 -1.56 -28.43
N LYS A 892 57.99 -2.18 -29.61
CA LYS A 892 58.51 -3.52 -29.90
C LYS A 892 59.98 -3.65 -29.45
N GLY A 893 60.28 -4.72 -28.73
CA GLY A 893 61.63 -5.07 -28.31
C GLY A 893 62.05 -4.51 -26.96
N HIS A 894 61.33 -3.52 -26.43
CA HIS A 894 61.47 -3.08 -25.04
C HIS A 894 60.83 -4.10 -24.07
N TYR A 895 61.05 -3.89 -22.78
CA TYR A 895 60.68 -4.84 -21.72
C TYR A 895 59.70 -4.20 -20.75
N CYS A 896 58.81 -5.03 -20.19
CA CYS A 896 57.93 -4.63 -19.10
C CYS A 896 57.96 -5.68 -17.99
N ALA A 897 57.81 -5.25 -16.75
CA ALA A 897 57.73 -6.14 -15.59
C ALA A 897 56.33 -6.06 -14.97
N TRP A 898 55.66 -7.21 -14.87
CA TRP A 898 54.28 -7.33 -14.40
C TRP A 898 54.05 -8.67 -13.71
N ASN A 899 52.91 -8.81 -13.05
CA ASN A 899 52.55 -10.06 -12.41
C ASN A 899 51.64 -10.94 -13.28
N TYR A 900 51.18 -10.43 -14.41
CA TYR A 900 50.37 -11.12 -15.42
C TYR A 900 50.66 -10.52 -16.81
N PHE A 901 50.52 -11.35 -17.83
CA PHE A 901 50.49 -10.96 -19.24
C PHE A 901 49.36 -11.71 -19.92
N GLN A 902 48.67 -11.08 -20.87
CA GLN A 902 47.58 -11.72 -21.61
C GLN A 902 48.05 -12.99 -22.35
N SER A 903 49.33 -13.05 -22.73
CA SER A 903 49.94 -14.16 -23.47
C SER A 903 50.19 -15.43 -22.65
N ILE A 904 49.88 -15.45 -21.34
CA ILE A 904 50.06 -16.63 -20.48
C ILE A 904 49.18 -17.80 -20.97
N ASP A 905 49.79 -18.97 -21.17
CA ASP A 905 49.06 -20.17 -21.59
C ASP A 905 48.54 -20.96 -20.38
N THR A 906 47.40 -20.53 -19.83
CA THR A 906 46.66 -21.31 -18.83
C THR A 906 45.17 -21.41 -19.18
N PRO A 907 44.48 -22.48 -18.74
CA PRO A 907 43.03 -22.60 -18.95
C PRO A 907 42.22 -21.50 -18.27
N ALA A 908 42.69 -21.00 -17.12
CA ALA A 908 42.04 -19.89 -16.44
C ALA A 908 42.18 -18.59 -17.24
N ASN A 909 43.38 -18.35 -17.78
CA ASN A 909 43.63 -17.18 -18.62
C ASN A 909 42.83 -17.20 -19.92
N THR A 910 42.84 -18.33 -20.63
CA THR A 910 42.10 -18.48 -21.90
C THR A 910 40.63 -18.12 -21.72
N ARG A 911 39.98 -18.66 -20.67
CA ARG A 911 38.57 -18.33 -20.36
C ARG A 911 38.36 -16.86 -20.06
N PHE A 912 39.22 -16.25 -19.26
CA PHE A 912 39.13 -14.83 -18.91
C PHE A 912 39.29 -13.93 -20.14
N VAL A 913 40.32 -14.17 -20.96
CA VAL A 913 40.59 -13.40 -22.17
C VAL A 913 39.45 -13.51 -23.17
N GLU A 914 38.92 -14.73 -23.38
CA GLU A 914 37.75 -14.97 -24.23
C GLU A 914 36.52 -14.24 -23.70
N ALA A 915 36.20 -14.37 -22.41
CA ALA A 915 35.05 -13.72 -21.78
C ALA A 915 35.14 -12.19 -21.87
N PHE A 916 36.32 -11.63 -21.59
CA PHE A 916 36.58 -10.19 -21.66
C PHE A 916 36.43 -9.67 -23.09
N LYS A 917 37.05 -10.33 -24.07
CA LYS A 917 36.94 -9.94 -25.50
C LYS A 917 35.51 -10.09 -26.02
N HIS A 918 34.81 -11.15 -25.67
CA HIS A 918 33.41 -11.34 -26.06
C HIS A 918 32.50 -10.25 -25.48
N ALA A 919 32.71 -9.84 -24.23
CA ALA A 919 31.88 -8.83 -23.58
C ALA A 919 32.23 -7.39 -24.01
N LYS A 920 33.50 -7.10 -24.28
CA LYS A 920 34.02 -5.73 -24.43
C LYS A 920 34.55 -5.36 -25.81
N GLY A 921 34.70 -6.35 -26.69
CA GLY A 921 35.17 -6.18 -28.07
C GLY A 921 36.34 -7.11 -28.38
N MET A 922 36.28 -7.80 -29.53
CA MET A 922 37.28 -8.81 -29.92
C MET A 922 38.68 -8.23 -30.15
N ASP A 923 38.76 -6.93 -30.41
CA ASP A 923 40.02 -6.21 -30.61
C ASP A 923 40.65 -5.75 -29.29
N ARG A 924 39.90 -5.75 -28.17
CA ARG A 924 40.39 -5.34 -26.85
C ARG A 924 41.49 -6.27 -26.35
N VAL A 925 42.36 -5.74 -25.51
CA VAL A 925 43.41 -6.48 -24.79
C VAL A 925 43.21 -6.33 -23.28
N THR A 926 43.76 -7.26 -22.51
CA THR A 926 43.86 -7.22 -21.05
C THR A 926 45.33 -7.15 -20.63
N ASP A 927 45.55 -6.76 -19.38
CA ASP A 927 46.86 -6.64 -18.73
C ASP A 927 46.74 -6.98 -17.22
N ASP A 928 47.80 -6.76 -16.44
CA ASP A 928 47.87 -7.13 -15.03
C ASP A 928 46.87 -6.37 -14.14
N PRO A 929 46.75 -5.02 -14.19
CA PRO A 929 45.70 -4.31 -13.46
C PRO A 929 44.27 -4.71 -13.83
N ILE A 930 44.00 -5.01 -15.11
CA ILE A 930 42.70 -5.50 -15.57
C ILE A 930 42.41 -6.90 -14.99
N GLU A 931 43.39 -7.79 -15.02
CA GLU A 931 43.30 -9.13 -14.43
C GLU A 931 43.07 -9.08 -12.91
N ALA A 932 43.79 -8.19 -12.22
CA ALA A 932 43.61 -7.95 -10.79
C ALA A 932 42.21 -7.44 -10.47
N SER A 933 41.68 -6.54 -11.30
CA SER A 933 40.34 -6.00 -11.15
C SER A 933 39.25 -7.04 -11.37
N TYR A 934 39.51 -8.04 -12.22
CA TYR A 934 38.62 -9.16 -12.44
C TYR A 934 38.65 -10.16 -11.28
N PHE A 935 39.82 -10.66 -10.86
CA PHE A 935 39.87 -11.72 -9.83
C PHE A 935 39.49 -11.19 -8.44
N GLN A 936 39.71 -9.91 -8.15
CA GLN A 936 39.35 -9.33 -6.84
C GLN A 936 37.83 -9.35 -6.59
N VAL A 937 37.01 -9.22 -7.64
CA VAL A 937 35.55 -9.34 -7.53
C VAL A 937 35.15 -10.78 -7.21
N HIS A 938 35.82 -11.77 -7.82
CA HIS A 938 35.63 -13.18 -7.49
C HIS A 938 36.08 -13.51 -6.06
N LEU A 939 37.16 -12.93 -5.57
CA LEU A 939 37.58 -13.03 -4.15
C LEU A 939 36.55 -12.40 -3.22
N PHE A 940 36.07 -11.21 -3.55
CA PHE A 940 35.02 -10.51 -2.81
C PHE A 940 33.73 -11.35 -2.71
N ALA A 941 33.26 -11.91 -3.81
CA ALA A 941 32.09 -12.77 -3.83
C ALA A 941 32.26 -14.03 -2.95
N LYS A 942 33.44 -14.66 -3.01
CA LYS A 942 33.79 -15.77 -2.11
C LYS A 942 33.84 -15.33 -0.64
N ALA A 943 34.38 -14.15 -0.36
CA ALA A 943 34.46 -13.59 0.98
C ALA A 943 33.06 -13.33 1.57
N ILE A 944 32.14 -12.74 0.80
CA ILE A 944 30.74 -12.58 1.22
C ILE A 944 30.09 -13.94 1.48
N ALA A 945 30.29 -14.92 0.58
CA ALA A 945 29.72 -16.25 0.76
C ALA A 945 30.23 -16.94 2.03
N ALA A 946 31.52 -16.78 2.35
CA ALA A 946 32.13 -17.31 3.57
C ALA A 946 31.69 -16.55 4.84
N ALA A 947 31.62 -15.22 4.77
CA ALA A 947 31.16 -14.36 5.87
C ALA A 947 29.65 -14.49 6.13
N LYS A 948 28.88 -14.92 5.12
CA LYS A 948 27.40 -14.87 5.10
C LYS A 948 26.86 -13.47 5.39
N SER A 949 27.62 -12.45 5.01
CA SER A 949 27.35 -11.04 5.28
C SER A 949 27.99 -10.20 4.18
N ASP A 950 27.37 -9.07 3.86
CA ASP A 950 27.95 -8.02 3.02
C ASP A 950 28.41 -6.80 3.84
N ASP A 951 28.69 -7.01 5.13
CA ASP A 951 29.35 -6.03 5.99
C ASP A 951 30.86 -5.95 5.67
N PRO A 952 31.44 -4.74 5.48
CA PRO A 952 32.85 -4.58 5.11
C PRO A 952 33.84 -5.26 6.07
N ILE A 953 33.59 -5.23 7.38
CA ILE A 953 34.47 -5.82 8.40
C ILE A 953 34.40 -7.35 8.33
N ALA A 954 33.20 -7.90 8.17
CA ALA A 954 32.99 -9.33 8.00
C ALA A 954 33.65 -9.86 6.71
N ILE A 955 33.53 -9.10 5.61
CA ILE A 955 34.20 -9.41 4.33
C ILE A 955 35.71 -9.43 4.52
N ARG A 956 36.28 -8.40 5.17
CA ARG A 956 37.70 -8.36 5.50
C ARG A 956 38.13 -9.58 6.27
N GLY A 957 37.43 -9.92 7.36
CA GLY A 957 37.78 -11.07 8.19
C GLY A 957 37.76 -12.39 7.41
N ALA A 958 36.80 -12.56 6.50
CA ALA A 958 36.65 -13.76 5.70
C ALA A 958 37.70 -13.87 4.58
N VAL A 959 38.13 -12.77 3.97
CA VAL A 959 39.05 -12.82 2.81
C VAL A 959 40.49 -13.18 3.19
N LEU A 960 40.92 -12.97 4.44
CA LEU A 960 42.29 -13.23 4.88
C LEU A 960 42.69 -14.70 4.73
N GLY A 961 43.75 -14.97 3.96
CA GLY A 961 44.20 -16.33 3.65
C GLY A 961 43.43 -17.04 2.55
N MET A 962 42.42 -16.40 1.94
CA MET A 962 41.71 -16.98 0.80
C MET A 962 42.65 -17.17 -0.39
N ARG A 963 42.41 -18.26 -1.13
CA ARG A 963 43.14 -18.63 -2.35
C ARG A 963 42.19 -18.68 -3.54
N ILE A 964 42.66 -18.24 -4.70
CA ILE A 964 41.94 -18.36 -5.96
C ILE A 964 42.91 -18.71 -7.09
N ALA A 965 42.44 -19.52 -8.04
CA ALA A 965 43.11 -19.73 -9.31
C ALA A 965 42.76 -18.54 -10.23
N ALA A 966 43.55 -17.47 -10.15
CA ALA A 966 43.39 -16.30 -11.01
C ALA A 966 43.94 -16.59 -12.42
N PRO A 967 43.57 -15.80 -13.44
CA PRO A 967 44.14 -15.93 -14.80
C PRO A 967 45.67 -15.97 -14.83
N GLY A 968 46.35 -15.17 -13.99
CA GLY A 968 47.81 -15.14 -13.89
C GLY A 968 48.46 -16.25 -13.05
N GLY A 969 47.69 -17.12 -12.42
CA GLY A 969 48.16 -18.19 -11.54
C GLY A 969 47.45 -18.20 -10.19
N GLU A 970 47.92 -19.04 -9.26
CA GLU A 970 47.38 -19.04 -7.89
C GLU A 970 47.70 -17.71 -7.19
N VAL A 971 46.67 -17.07 -6.64
CA VAL A 971 46.77 -15.88 -5.80
C VAL A 971 46.23 -16.20 -4.41
N MET A 972 46.92 -15.71 -3.38
CA MET A 972 46.50 -15.82 -1.98
C MET A 972 46.57 -14.47 -1.29
N ILE A 973 45.56 -14.13 -0.48
CA ILE A 973 45.60 -12.95 0.39
C ILE A 973 46.42 -13.27 1.64
N ASP A 974 47.48 -12.48 1.88
CA ASP A 974 48.30 -12.58 3.07
C ASP A 974 47.50 -12.16 4.31
N LYS A 975 47.57 -12.97 5.37
CA LYS A 975 46.79 -12.75 6.60
C LYS A 975 47.27 -11.55 7.41
N ASN A 976 48.53 -11.15 7.25
CA ASN A 976 49.16 -10.12 8.07
C ASN A 976 49.11 -8.77 7.38
N THR A 977 49.25 -8.74 6.05
CA THR A 977 49.37 -7.49 5.29
C THR A 977 48.16 -7.17 4.40
N GLN A 978 47.22 -8.11 4.24
CA GLN A 978 46.09 -8.00 3.30
C GLN A 978 46.49 -7.80 1.82
N HIS A 979 47.76 -8.06 1.50
CA HIS A 979 48.30 -8.03 0.16
C HIS A 979 48.23 -9.40 -0.50
N THR A 980 48.24 -9.43 -1.82
CA THR A 980 48.26 -10.69 -2.59
C THR A 980 49.68 -11.26 -2.74
N HIS A 981 49.79 -12.58 -2.67
CA HIS A 981 50.96 -13.32 -3.15
C HIS A 981 50.86 -13.40 -4.68
N LYS A 982 51.79 -12.79 -5.42
CA LYS A 982 51.78 -12.75 -6.90
C LYS A 982 53.08 -13.27 -7.51
N MET A 983 53.00 -13.84 -8.70
CA MET A 983 54.16 -14.16 -9.55
C MET A 983 54.83 -12.88 -10.01
N ALA A 984 56.16 -12.84 -10.15
CA ALA A 984 56.84 -11.76 -10.87
C ALA A 984 57.24 -12.24 -12.26
N ARG A 985 57.02 -11.43 -13.30
CA ARG A 985 57.31 -11.77 -14.69
C ARG A 985 57.92 -10.60 -15.43
N ILE A 986 58.78 -10.90 -16.39
CA ILE A 986 59.36 -9.92 -17.30
C ILE A 986 59.01 -10.34 -18.73
N GLY A 987 58.37 -9.43 -19.45
CA GLY A 987 57.91 -9.61 -20.80
C GLY A 987 58.71 -8.76 -21.78
N LYS A 988 59.04 -9.30 -22.95
CA LYS A 988 59.55 -8.55 -24.10
C LYS A 988 58.40 -8.26 -25.07
N ILE A 989 58.25 -7.01 -25.49
CA ILE A 989 57.14 -6.59 -26.38
C ILE A 989 57.33 -7.17 -27.79
N ARG A 990 56.30 -7.86 -28.28
CA ARG A 990 56.19 -8.46 -29.62
C ARG A 990 55.64 -7.47 -30.66
N GLU A 991 55.72 -7.83 -31.93
CA GLU A 991 55.18 -7.03 -33.05
C GLU A 991 53.66 -6.85 -33.00
N ASP A 992 52.95 -7.84 -32.45
CA ASP A 992 51.49 -7.86 -32.28
C ASP A 992 51.01 -7.10 -31.02
N GLY A 993 51.94 -6.53 -30.24
CA GLY A 993 51.65 -5.81 -29.01
C GLY A 993 51.42 -6.70 -27.78
N GLN A 994 51.69 -8.01 -27.90
CA GLN A 994 51.71 -8.94 -26.77
C GLN A 994 53.13 -9.09 -26.21
N PHE A 995 53.30 -9.94 -25.19
CA PHE A 995 54.58 -10.14 -24.51
C PHE A 995 55.11 -11.57 -24.64
N ASP A 996 56.39 -11.70 -24.95
CA ASP A 996 57.17 -12.91 -24.69
C ASP A 996 57.69 -12.88 -23.26
N ILE A 997 57.26 -13.83 -22.43
CA ILE A 997 57.75 -13.96 -21.07
C ILE A 997 59.19 -14.49 -21.13
N VAL A 998 60.15 -13.62 -20.84
CA VAL A 998 61.59 -13.93 -20.87
C VAL A 998 62.12 -14.36 -19.50
N TRP A 999 61.38 -14.07 -18.43
CA TRP A 999 61.70 -14.49 -17.08
C TRP A 999 60.43 -14.53 -16.21
N ASP A 1000 60.36 -15.49 -15.29
CA ASP A 1000 59.35 -15.56 -14.24
C ASP A 1000 59.93 -16.10 -12.92
N SER A 1001 59.28 -15.77 -11.80
CA SER A 1001 59.75 -16.15 -10.46
C SER A 1001 59.58 -17.63 -10.09
N GLY A 1002 58.95 -18.45 -10.94
CA GLY A 1002 58.64 -19.87 -10.72
C GLY A 1002 57.57 -20.15 -9.66
N LYS A 1003 57.37 -19.25 -8.69
CA LYS A 1003 56.36 -19.33 -7.63
C LYS A 1003 55.87 -17.93 -7.22
N PRO A 1004 54.67 -17.82 -6.63
CA PRO A 1004 54.20 -16.57 -6.06
C PRO A 1004 55.16 -16.05 -4.97
N ILE A 1005 55.51 -14.77 -5.06
CA ILE A 1005 56.34 -14.07 -4.10
C ILE A 1005 55.44 -13.53 -2.99
N LYS A 1006 55.84 -13.75 -1.73
CA LYS A 1006 55.15 -13.18 -0.55
C LYS A 1006 55.28 -11.65 -0.58
N PRO A 1007 54.21 -10.89 -0.35
CA PRO A 1007 54.29 -9.43 -0.35
C PRO A 1007 55.10 -8.91 0.85
N GLU A 1008 56.00 -7.98 0.58
CA GLU A 1008 56.75 -7.22 1.57
C GLU A 1008 56.48 -5.73 1.34
N PRO A 1009 55.33 -5.21 1.83
CA PRO A 1009 54.93 -3.83 1.55
C PRO A 1009 55.89 -2.82 2.15
N TYR A 1010 56.60 -3.13 3.23
CA TYR A 1010 57.73 -2.35 3.73
C TYR A 1010 59.03 -3.02 3.29
N PRO A 1011 59.71 -2.53 2.24
CA PRO A 1011 60.90 -3.19 1.73
C PRO A 1011 62.02 -3.14 2.78
N THR A 1012 62.56 -4.31 3.15
CA THR A 1012 63.64 -4.42 4.15
C THR A 1012 64.88 -3.60 3.79
N ILE A 1013 65.06 -3.30 2.51
CA ILE A 1013 66.17 -2.49 2.03
C ILE A 1013 66.10 -1.03 2.49
N LEU A 1014 64.90 -0.47 2.65
CA LEU A 1014 64.69 0.87 3.21
C LEU A 1014 64.38 0.79 4.71
N TYR A 1015 63.77 -0.30 5.16
CA TYR A 1015 63.29 -0.50 6.53
C TYR A 1015 63.86 -1.80 7.12
N PRO A 1016 65.17 -1.86 7.41
CA PRO A 1016 65.83 -3.08 7.90
C PRO A 1016 65.34 -3.51 9.28
N GLU A 1017 64.84 -2.58 10.10
CA GLU A 1017 64.28 -2.83 11.42
C GLU A 1017 62.77 -3.13 11.40
N GLY A 1018 62.16 -3.18 10.22
CA GLY A 1018 60.71 -3.36 10.04
C GLY A 1018 59.96 -2.03 9.84
N PRO A 1019 58.62 -2.08 9.70
CA PRO A 1019 57.81 -0.87 9.53
C PRO A 1019 58.02 0.11 10.69
N PRO A 1020 57.91 1.44 10.45
CA PRO A 1020 57.87 2.41 11.54
C PRO A 1020 56.78 2.01 12.55
N LEU A 1021 57.09 2.06 13.84
CA LEU A 1021 56.10 1.91 14.89
C LEU A 1021 55.24 3.18 14.91
N ASP A 1022 54.06 3.13 14.30
CA ASP A 1022 53.00 4.14 14.41
C ASP A 1022 52.02 3.80 15.55
#